data_AF-A0A381ZNW1-F1
#
_entry.id   AF-A0A381ZNW1-F1
#
_cell.length_a   1.000
_cell.length_b   1.000
_cell.length_c   1.000
_cell.angle_alpha   90.00
_cell.angle_beta   90.00
_cell.angle_gamma   90.00
#
_symmetry.space_group_name_H-M   'P 1'
#
loop_
_entity.id
_entity.type
_entity.pdbx_description
1 polymer ?
#
loop_
_entity_poly.entity_id
_entity_poly.type
_entity_poly.pdbx_seq_one_letter_code
_entity_poly.pdbx_strand_id
1 'polypeptide(L)'
;LGVDVDSDFKPLYVVNPDKKQQISELKRLLKDVDELYLATDEDREGEAIAWHLLEVLNPTVPVHRMVFHEITKSAITEALDNTRELDTHLVDAQETRRILDRLYGYEVSPVLWKKIARGLSAGRVQSVATRIVIERERERMAFLAADYWDLDLTIAVTDGTTFEASLVEVDGRRVASGGDFSDDGRLVKDVLVLDEPAAANLAGRLAGSAVEVASVESKPYRRRPAAPFITSTFQQEAGRRLKLSATLAMHAAQGLYQKGYISYMRTDSTTLSDTALHAARTEVAERFGPEFLPDAPRTYEKKVRNAQEAHEAIRPAGDRFRHPDEVAGKLPPTEASVYEMIWQRTVASQMTDAVGETVQVRFSGLVDAEQVLLGASGTMITHQGFRRAYVETDEETRDGVAKEQERVLPEMATGDTVTVAWATPDGHTTQPPARLTEASLIRRLEELGVGRPSTYASIIETIEGREYVWRKGSALVPTFRAFAVTQLLERHFPRLVDYDFTALMEDDLDEIANGTLNLVPWLNAFYFGSDDDIGLLAKVTTRLDDIDPKAVSTVPLGETEEGEPVIVCVGKFGTYVEVGGRTATIPKNQIPDELSVEKALEFLNQPTEIVLGDDPETGLPVIAKAGQFGPYVSLGRFPKSPSPSSPGGRLQAQPLHKKELKDALAYLRSIAAAPDDEAVKRALVNPKRGISKRTFELLEVCVEATGCSLADALEEAEEAGVTGRALKEIRSFLDLRRTIRESPDAAAVGEVLRATLEAAGYLTELRDSGEDDRLKNLEDFYAVLDEFSSVDDVVAELEQIADLKSQPKPKTASLLQTMTLERITLQDALELLSLPRTVGVDPADGVE
;
A
#
# COMPACT_ATOMS: atom_id res chain seq x y z
N LEU A 1 17.30 -12.59 13.97
CA LEU A 1 17.74 -12.44 12.56
C LEU A 1 17.82 -13.77 11.81
N GLY A 2 18.44 -14.83 12.36
CA GLY A 2 18.59 -16.13 11.67
C GLY A 2 19.71 -16.14 10.62
N VAL A 3 20.55 -15.10 10.65
CA VAL A 3 21.78 -14.90 9.87
C VAL A 3 22.78 -14.34 10.87
N ASP A 4 23.99 -14.91 10.91
CA ASP A 4 25.09 -14.41 11.74
C ASP A 4 25.93 -13.42 10.92
N VAL A 5 25.65 -12.12 11.09
CA VAL A 5 26.28 -11.03 10.32
C VAL A 5 27.74 -10.82 10.68
N ASP A 6 28.19 -11.28 11.85
CA ASP A 6 29.57 -11.15 12.31
C ASP A 6 30.44 -12.35 11.88
N SER A 7 29.82 -13.41 11.37
CA SER A 7 30.47 -14.65 10.89
C SER A 7 30.14 -14.91 9.41
N ASP A 8 30.57 -13.99 8.54
CA ASP A 8 30.41 -14.10 7.08
C ASP A 8 28.96 -14.35 6.61
N PHE A 9 27.98 -13.77 7.30
CA PHE A 9 26.55 -13.91 7.01
C PHE A 9 26.02 -15.35 7.05
N LYS A 10 26.63 -16.22 7.85
CA LYS A 10 26.22 -17.63 7.93
C LYS A 10 24.73 -17.78 8.28
N PRO A 11 23.89 -18.37 7.41
CA PRO A 11 22.47 -18.54 7.68
C PRO A 11 22.19 -19.72 8.62
N LEU A 12 21.12 -19.61 9.40
CA LEU A 12 20.57 -20.73 10.16
C LEU A 12 19.33 -21.29 9.45
N TYR A 13 19.52 -22.39 8.72
CA TYR A 13 18.43 -23.13 8.11
C TYR A 13 17.78 -24.10 9.11
N VAL A 14 16.45 -24.13 9.12
CA VAL A 14 15.66 -25.03 9.95
C VAL A 14 14.58 -25.70 9.10
N VAL A 15 14.37 -27.00 9.31
CA VAL A 15 13.28 -27.72 8.64
C VAL A 15 11.94 -27.21 9.19
N ASN A 16 11.10 -26.69 8.29
CA ASN A 16 9.74 -26.27 8.62
C ASN A 16 8.98 -27.44 9.30
N PRO A 17 8.31 -27.21 10.46
CA PRO A 17 7.52 -28.24 11.15
C PRO A 17 6.61 -29.05 10.22
N ASP A 18 5.95 -28.40 9.26
CA ASP A 18 4.98 -29.02 8.35
C ASP A 18 5.64 -29.93 7.31
N LYS A 19 6.97 -29.82 7.13
CA LYS A 19 7.75 -30.61 6.18
C LYS A 19 8.55 -31.74 6.84
N LYS A 20 8.54 -31.84 8.17
CA LYS A 20 9.31 -32.87 8.90
C LYS A 20 8.89 -34.29 8.50
N GLN A 21 7.60 -34.52 8.28
CA GLN A 21 7.09 -35.83 7.85
C GLN A 21 7.63 -36.19 6.45
N GLN A 22 7.56 -35.25 5.50
CA GLN A 22 8.08 -35.46 4.14
C GLN A 22 9.58 -35.75 4.13
N ILE A 23 10.37 -34.99 4.90
CA ILE A 23 11.83 -35.23 5.01
C ILE A 23 12.11 -36.61 5.62
N SER A 24 11.35 -37.01 6.64
CA SER A 24 11.50 -38.33 7.26
C SER A 24 11.19 -39.46 6.27
N GLU A 25 10.19 -39.27 5.43
CA GLU A 25 9.86 -40.21 4.36
C GLU A 25 10.96 -40.29 3.29
N LEU A 26 11.46 -39.15 2.81
CA LEU A 26 12.57 -39.12 1.84
C LEU A 26 13.82 -39.83 2.38
N LYS A 27 14.19 -39.59 3.65
CA LYS A 27 15.31 -40.30 4.30
C LYS A 27 15.09 -41.80 4.42
N ARG A 28 13.84 -42.25 4.55
CA ARG A 28 13.51 -43.68 4.58
C ARG A 28 13.68 -44.29 3.19
N LEU A 29 13.10 -43.67 2.17
CA LEU A 29 13.17 -44.16 0.78
C LEU A 29 14.61 -44.19 0.25
N LEU A 30 15.43 -43.21 0.63
CA LEU A 30 16.84 -43.11 0.22
C LEU A 30 17.71 -44.31 0.67
N LYS A 31 17.29 -45.07 1.68
CA LYS A 31 18.03 -46.25 2.15
C LYS A 31 17.89 -47.47 1.23
N ASP A 32 16.86 -47.46 0.38
CA ASP A 32 16.45 -48.60 -0.43
C ASP A 32 16.74 -48.39 -1.93
N VAL A 33 17.53 -47.37 -2.29
CA VAL A 33 17.87 -47.02 -3.68
C VAL A 33 19.38 -46.97 -3.88
N ASP A 34 19.82 -47.23 -5.11
CA ASP A 34 21.24 -47.23 -5.48
C ASP A 34 21.77 -45.84 -5.85
N GLU A 35 20.89 -44.93 -6.30
CA GLU A 35 21.22 -43.58 -6.79
C GLU A 35 20.12 -42.59 -6.41
N LEU A 36 20.47 -41.31 -6.26
CA LEU A 36 19.54 -40.21 -6.01
C LEU A 36 19.56 -39.22 -7.17
N TYR A 37 18.41 -38.98 -7.80
CA TYR A 37 18.26 -37.95 -8.82
C TYR A 37 17.54 -36.72 -8.24
N LEU A 38 18.17 -35.55 -8.34
CA LEU A 38 17.61 -34.25 -7.98
C LEU A 38 17.04 -33.60 -9.24
N ALA A 39 15.72 -33.67 -9.40
CA ALA A 39 14.97 -33.24 -10.58
C ALA A 39 14.11 -32.00 -10.30
N THR A 40 14.69 -31.00 -9.62
CA THR A 40 14.04 -29.70 -9.37
C THR A 40 14.11 -28.81 -10.62
N ASP A 41 13.33 -27.72 -10.62
CA ASP A 41 13.32 -26.76 -11.72
C ASP A 41 14.72 -26.16 -11.98
N GLU A 42 14.98 -25.72 -13.21
CA GLU A 42 16.26 -25.13 -13.62
C GLU A 42 16.30 -23.61 -13.42
N ASP A 43 15.95 -23.16 -12.22
CA ASP A 43 16.17 -21.78 -11.78
C ASP A 43 16.96 -21.79 -10.46
N ARG A 44 17.40 -20.61 -10.02
CA ARG A 44 18.15 -20.48 -8.76
C ARG A 44 17.39 -21.02 -7.54
N GLU A 45 16.05 -20.96 -7.54
CA GLU A 45 15.21 -21.51 -6.47
C GLU A 45 15.23 -23.04 -6.47
N GLY A 46 15.10 -23.65 -7.65
CA GLY A 46 15.20 -25.10 -7.85
C GLY A 46 16.59 -25.63 -7.51
N GLU A 47 17.65 -24.89 -7.83
CA GLU A 47 19.02 -25.26 -7.46
C GLU A 47 19.23 -25.19 -5.94
N ALA A 48 18.73 -24.14 -5.27
CA ALA A 48 18.76 -24.03 -3.81
C ALA A 48 17.94 -25.14 -3.11
N ILE A 49 16.79 -25.53 -3.67
CA ILE A 49 16.02 -26.68 -3.17
C ILE A 49 16.82 -27.98 -3.29
N ALA A 50 17.47 -28.21 -4.44
CA ALA A 50 18.33 -29.38 -4.65
C ALA A 50 19.49 -29.40 -3.63
N TRP A 51 20.13 -28.26 -3.40
CA TRP A 51 21.16 -28.09 -2.38
C TRP A 51 20.64 -28.40 -0.97
N HIS A 52 19.51 -27.84 -0.57
CA HIS A 52 18.91 -28.11 0.73
C HIS A 52 18.52 -29.57 0.92
N LEU A 53 18.05 -30.25 -0.13
CA LEU A 53 17.78 -31.68 -0.09
C LEU A 53 19.08 -32.47 0.11
N LEU A 54 20.16 -32.11 -0.58
CA LEU A 54 21.47 -32.71 -0.39
C LEU A 54 21.93 -32.59 1.07
N GLU A 55 21.91 -31.38 1.63
CA GLU A 55 22.31 -31.10 3.01
C GLU A 55 21.45 -31.84 4.05
N VAL A 56 20.13 -31.82 3.88
CA VAL A 56 19.20 -32.40 4.86
C VAL A 56 19.17 -33.93 4.78
N LEU A 57 19.23 -34.50 3.57
CA LEU A 57 19.18 -35.95 3.37
C LEU A 57 20.53 -36.61 3.65
N ASN A 58 21.64 -35.92 3.40
CA ASN A 58 23.01 -36.41 3.54
C ASN A 58 23.19 -37.81 2.89
N PRO A 59 22.97 -37.91 1.56
CA PRO A 59 22.99 -39.19 0.84
C PRO A 59 24.36 -39.87 0.92
N THR A 60 24.34 -41.20 0.95
CA THR A 60 25.55 -42.06 0.87
C THR A 60 25.67 -42.80 -0.47
N VAL A 61 24.77 -42.47 -1.40
CA VAL A 61 24.67 -42.99 -2.77
C VAL A 61 25.06 -41.90 -3.76
N PRO A 62 25.43 -42.24 -5.02
CA PRO A 62 25.64 -41.24 -6.07
C PRO A 62 24.43 -40.31 -6.23
N VAL A 63 24.71 -39.03 -6.45
CA VAL A 63 23.69 -37.99 -6.61
C VAL A 63 23.85 -37.38 -8.00
N HIS A 64 22.74 -37.23 -8.72
CA HIS A 64 22.71 -36.70 -10.07
C HIS A 64 21.73 -35.53 -10.18
N ARG A 65 22.16 -34.38 -10.70
CA ARG A 65 21.26 -33.24 -10.99
C ARG A 65 20.69 -33.37 -12.40
N MET A 66 19.38 -33.59 -12.48
CA MET A 66 18.63 -33.65 -13.75
C MET A 66 17.99 -32.31 -14.04
N VAL A 67 18.18 -31.76 -15.23
CA VAL A 67 17.59 -30.48 -15.67
C VAL A 67 16.81 -30.67 -16.96
N PHE A 68 15.67 -29.99 -17.06
CA PHE A 68 14.76 -30.05 -18.21
C PHE A 68 13.84 -28.83 -18.22
N HIS A 69 13.40 -28.41 -19.42
CA HIS A 69 12.51 -27.26 -19.60
C HIS A 69 11.07 -27.63 -19.96
N GLU A 70 10.79 -28.92 -20.17
CA GLU A 70 9.45 -29.47 -20.41
C GLU A 70 9.37 -30.92 -19.91
N ILE A 71 8.17 -31.35 -19.52
CA ILE A 71 7.94 -32.71 -19.01
C ILE A 71 7.39 -33.58 -20.14
N THR A 72 8.27 -33.99 -21.04
CA THR A 72 7.98 -34.91 -22.15
C THR A 72 8.84 -36.17 -22.04
N LYS A 73 8.40 -37.29 -22.64
CA LYS A 73 9.17 -38.54 -22.57
C LYS A 73 10.59 -38.37 -23.13
N SER A 74 10.72 -37.66 -24.25
CA SER A 74 12.02 -37.37 -24.88
C SER A 74 12.89 -36.51 -23.96
N ALA A 75 12.38 -35.37 -23.48
CA ALA A 75 13.14 -34.45 -22.64
C ALA A 75 13.61 -35.10 -21.33
N ILE A 76 12.76 -35.90 -20.68
CA ILE A 76 13.13 -36.60 -19.44
C ILE A 76 14.15 -37.71 -19.70
N THR A 77 14.05 -38.41 -20.83
CA THR A 77 15.07 -39.43 -21.18
C THR A 77 16.42 -38.77 -21.45
N GLU A 78 16.43 -37.66 -22.19
CA GLU A 78 17.65 -36.90 -22.45
C GLU A 78 18.26 -36.32 -21.17
N ALA A 79 17.44 -35.83 -20.23
CA ALA A 79 17.89 -35.32 -18.94
C ALA A 79 18.45 -36.41 -18.01
N LEU A 80 17.98 -37.66 -18.15
CA LEU A 80 18.55 -38.82 -17.46
C LEU A 80 19.93 -39.17 -18.02
N ASP A 81 20.10 -39.10 -19.34
CA ASP A 81 21.34 -39.45 -20.02
C ASP A 81 22.42 -38.35 -19.88
N ASN A 82 22.02 -37.10 -19.62
CA ASN A 82 22.90 -35.92 -19.57
C ASN A 82 22.75 -35.12 -18.26
N THR A 83 22.97 -35.78 -17.12
CA THR A 83 22.96 -35.12 -15.81
C THR A 83 24.16 -34.17 -15.66
N ARG A 84 24.00 -33.13 -14.85
CA ARG A 84 25.10 -32.22 -14.45
C ARG A 84 25.41 -32.32 -12.96
N GLU A 85 26.45 -31.61 -12.54
CA GLU A 85 26.70 -31.32 -11.12
C GLU A 85 25.81 -30.17 -10.65
N LEU A 86 25.63 -30.08 -9.34
CA LEU A 86 24.96 -28.96 -8.71
C LEU A 86 25.78 -27.67 -8.92
N ASP A 87 25.11 -26.60 -9.34
CA ASP A 87 25.74 -25.30 -9.54
C ASP A 87 25.70 -24.50 -8.24
N THR A 88 26.86 -24.40 -7.57
CA THR A 88 26.98 -23.66 -6.31
C THR A 88 26.79 -22.16 -6.47
N HIS A 89 27.06 -21.59 -7.65
CA HIS A 89 26.90 -20.16 -7.87
C HIS A 89 25.42 -19.76 -7.92
N LEU A 90 24.57 -20.59 -8.53
CA LEU A 90 23.11 -20.41 -8.48
C LEU A 90 22.57 -20.51 -7.04
N VAL A 91 23.11 -21.43 -6.24
CA VAL A 91 22.76 -21.55 -4.81
C VAL A 91 23.19 -20.29 -4.05
N ASP A 92 24.42 -19.82 -4.25
CA ASP A 92 24.93 -18.61 -3.60
C ASP A 92 24.11 -17.36 -3.99
N ALA A 93 23.68 -17.25 -5.25
CA ALA A 93 22.82 -16.16 -5.69
C ALA A 93 21.45 -16.18 -5.00
N GLN A 94 20.84 -17.36 -4.87
CA GLN A 94 19.57 -17.52 -4.15
C GLN A 94 19.74 -17.22 -2.64
N GLU A 95 20.80 -17.73 -2.03
CA GLU A 95 21.11 -17.50 -0.62
C GLU A 95 21.39 -16.02 -0.34
N THR A 96 22.15 -15.35 -1.21
CA THR A 96 22.40 -13.91 -1.15
C THR A 96 21.09 -13.14 -1.16
N ARG A 97 20.20 -13.44 -2.11
CA ARG A 97 18.85 -12.84 -2.19
C ARG A 97 18.06 -13.07 -0.90
N ARG A 98 18.09 -14.29 -0.37
CA ARG A 98 17.35 -14.69 0.83
C ARG A 98 17.82 -13.95 2.08
N ILE A 99 19.14 -13.82 2.25
CA ILE A 99 19.79 -13.10 3.35
C ILE A 99 19.52 -11.60 3.21
N LEU A 100 19.72 -11.05 2.01
CA LEU A 100 19.42 -9.64 1.72
C LEU A 100 18.01 -9.25 2.14
N ASP A 101 17.00 -9.98 1.67
CA ASP A 101 15.60 -9.69 1.98
C ASP A 101 15.32 -9.86 3.49
N ARG A 102 16.02 -10.76 4.17
CA ARG A 102 15.96 -10.94 5.63
C ARG A 102 16.55 -9.73 6.37
N LEU A 103 17.73 -9.25 5.96
CA LEU A 103 18.39 -8.08 6.56
C LEU A 103 17.51 -6.84 6.36
N TYR A 104 17.07 -6.59 5.12
CA TYR A 104 16.18 -5.47 4.80
C TYR A 104 14.93 -5.50 5.67
N GLY A 105 14.20 -6.61 5.67
CA GLY A 105 12.93 -6.71 6.39
C GLY A 105 13.10 -6.58 7.90
N TYR A 106 14.14 -7.18 8.48
CA TYR A 106 14.37 -7.19 9.93
C TYR A 106 14.85 -5.83 10.46
N GLU A 107 15.65 -5.09 9.69
CA GLU A 107 16.13 -3.77 10.11
C GLU A 107 15.11 -2.66 9.86
N VAL A 108 14.44 -2.66 8.69
CA VAL A 108 13.60 -1.53 8.27
C VAL A 108 12.17 -1.62 8.85
N SER A 109 11.60 -2.82 9.01
CA SER A 109 10.21 -2.94 9.52
C SER A 109 10.03 -2.39 10.94
N PRO A 110 10.95 -2.59 11.90
CA PRO A 110 10.87 -1.94 13.21
C PRO A 110 10.86 -0.41 13.16
N VAL A 111 11.51 0.21 12.17
CA VAL A 111 11.44 1.66 11.95
C VAL A 111 10.01 2.06 11.60
N LEU A 112 9.37 1.36 10.67
CA LEU A 112 7.97 1.59 10.30
C LEU A 112 7.03 1.42 11.51
N TRP A 113 7.28 0.44 12.37
CA TRP A 113 6.47 0.22 13.58
C TRP A 113 6.56 1.33 14.60
N LYS A 114 7.78 1.86 14.79
CA LYS A 114 8.04 2.96 15.73
C LYS A 114 7.51 4.30 15.21
N LYS A 115 7.55 4.51 13.89
CA LYS A 115 7.28 5.82 13.28
C LYS A 115 5.91 5.98 12.64
N ILE A 116 5.24 4.88 12.30
CA ILE A 116 3.92 4.90 11.64
C ILE A 116 2.92 4.01 12.40
N ALA A 117 3.02 2.69 12.25
CA ALA A 117 2.08 1.75 12.87
C ALA A 117 2.68 0.33 12.98
N ARG A 118 2.28 -0.41 14.02
CA ARG A 118 2.66 -1.82 14.19
C ARG A 118 2.07 -2.69 13.06
N GLY A 119 2.78 -3.76 12.70
CA GLY A 119 2.34 -4.73 11.69
C GLY A 119 2.72 -4.37 10.25
N LEU A 120 3.32 -3.20 10.02
CA LEU A 120 3.87 -2.80 8.72
C LEU A 120 5.10 -3.64 8.34
N SER A 121 5.37 -3.81 7.05
CA SER A 121 6.57 -4.51 6.60
C SER A 121 7.25 -3.75 5.48
N ALA A 122 8.56 -3.62 5.58
CA ALA A 122 9.38 -3.12 4.51
C ALA A 122 10.04 -4.28 3.78
N GLY A 123 10.22 -4.17 2.47
CA GLY A 123 10.98 -5.12 1.69
C GLY A 123 11.36 -4.48 0.37
N ARG A 124 12.56 -4.76 -0.10
CA ARG A 124 13.16 -4.12 -1.26
C ARG A 124 12.20 -4.01 -2.46
N VAL A 125 11.70 -5.14 -2.95
CA VAL A 125 10.84 -5.14 -4.14
C VAL A 125 9.40 -4.73 -3.83
N GLN A 126 8.85 -5.08 -2.65
CA GLN A 126 7.50 -4.68 -2.25
C GLN A 126 7.36 -3.16 -2.09
N SER A 127 8.38 -2.50 -1.54
CA SER A 127 8.39 -1.06 -1.30
C SER A 127 8.48 -0.31 -2.63
N VAL A 128 9.29 -0.78 -3.58
CA VAL A 128 9.36 -0.23 -4.93
C VAL A 128 8.04 -0.40 -5.70
N ALA A 129 7.44 -1.59 -5.67
CA ALA A 129 6.16 -1.81 -6.34
C ALA A 129 5.03 -0.93 -5.75
N THR A 130 5.03 -0.78 -4.42
CA THR A 130 4.10 0.13 -3.72
C THR A 130 4.33 1.58 -4.14
N ARG A 131 5.60 2.01 -4.26
CA ARG A 131 5.97 3.35 -4.73
C ARG A 131 5.47 3.62 -6.15
N ILE A 132 5.61 2.68 -7.08
CA ILE A 132 5.11 2.82 -8.46
C ILE A 132 3.59 3.11 -8.48
N VAL A 133 2.82 2.40 -7.65
CA VAL A 133 1.37 2.63 -7.54
C VAL A 133 1.06 4.00 -6.92
N ILE A 134 1.85 4.44 -5.94
CA ILE A 134 1.69 5.76 -5.30
C ILE A 134 2.08 6.91 -6.21
N GLU A 135 3.15 6.78 -7.01
CA GLU A 135 3.54 7.80 -7.98
C GLU A 135 2.39 8.04 -8.98
N ARG A 136 1.78 6.97 -9.51
CA ARG A 136 0.59 7.09 -10.34
C ARG A 136 -0.58 7.76 -9.61
N GLU A 137 -0.81 7.45 -8.34
CA GLU A 137 -1.90 8.08 -7.59
C GLU A 137 -1.60 9.56 -7.28
N ARG A 138 -0.35 9.94 -7.04
CA ARG A 138 0.07 11.35 -6.91
C ARG A 138 -0.16 12.13 -8.20
N GLU A 139 0.16 11.54 -9.36
CA GLU A 139 -0.16 12.13 -10.67
C GLU A 139 -1.67 12.40 -10.79
N ARG A 140 -2.51 11.45 -10.37
CA ARG A 140 -3.98 11.61 -10.38
C ARG A 140 -4.48 12.66 -9.40
N MET A 141 -3.93 12.71 -8.18
CA MET A 141 -4.29 13.69 -7.16
C MET A 141 -3.93 15.13 -7.56
N ALA A 142 -2.83 15.30 -8.31
CA ALA A 142 -2.39 16.60 -8.80
C ALA A 142 -3.04 17.01 -10.13
N PHE A 143 -3.79 16.11 -10.78
CA PHE A 143 -4.35 16.33 -12.10
C PHE A 143 -5.47 17.37 -12.07
N LEU A 144 -5.39 18.35 -12.99
CA LEU A 144 -6.43 19.33 -13.23
C LEU A 144 -7.04 19.10 -14.62
N ALA A 145 -8.34 18.82 -14.62
CA ALA A 145 -9.08 18.60 -15.86
C ALA A 145 -9.21 19.88 -16.69
N ALA A 146 -9.24 19.72 -18.00
CA ALA A 146 -9.51 20.78 -18.97
C ALA A 146 -10.63 20.32 -19.90
N ASP A 147 -11.59 21.21 -20.14
CA ASP A 147 -12.67 20.98 -21.07
C ASP A 147 -12.27 21.45 -22.47
N TYR A 148 -12.63 20.66 -23.47
CA TYR A 148 -12.40 20.98 -24.87
C TYR A 148 -13.50 20.35 -25.73
N TRP A 149 -13.78 20.98 -26.86
CA TRP A 149 -14.79 20.50 -27.79
C TRP A 149 -14.17 20.21 -29.15
N ASP A 150 -14.73 19.23 -29.85
CA ASP A 150 -14.53 18.99 -31.26
C ASP A 150 -15.88 18.74 -31.95
N LEU A 151 -15.84 18.28 -33.20
CA LEU A 151 -17.04 17.96 -33.96
C LEU A 151 -16.93 16.56 -34.56
N ASP A 152 -17.92 15.73 -34.28
CA ASP A 152 -18.19 14.50 -34.98
C ASP A 152 -19.04 14.79 -36.22
N LEU A 153 -18.53 14.40 -37.38
CA LEU A 153 -19.09 14.72 -38.68
C LEU A 153 -19.52 13.45 -39.40
N THR A 154 -20.68 13.50 -40.05
CA THR A 154 -21.07 12.51 -41.05
C THR A 154 -20.92 13.13 -42.43
N ILE A 155 -19.99 12.63 -43.22
CA ILE A 155 -19.78 13.05 -44.60
C ILE A 155 -20.61 12.15 -45.52
N ALA A 156 -21.32 12.75 -46.47
CA ALA A 156 -22.03 12.07 -47.55
C ALA A 156 -21.34 12.33 -48.89
N VAL A 157 -20.92 11.26 -49.55
CA VAL A 157 -20.46 11.30 -50.96
C VAL A 157 -21.67 11.32 -51.92
N THR A 158 -21.41 11.66 -53.18
CA THR A 158 -22.45 11.90 -54.21
C THR A 158 -23.35 10.70 -54.50
N ASP A 159 -22.90 9.48 -54.23
CA ASP A 159 -23.68 8.25 -54.40
C ASP A 159 -24.60 7.92 -53.22
N GLY A 160 -24.59 8.77 -52.18
CA GLY A 160 -25.38 8.62 -50.95
C GLY A 160 -24.70 7.81 -49.85
N THR A 161 -23.49 7.29 -50.08
CA THR A 161 -22.72 6.60 -49.04
C THR A 161 -22.26 7.62 -47.99
N THR A 162 -22.31 7.23 -46.72
CA THR A 162 -21.92 8.08 -45.59
C THR A 162 -20.81 7.47 -44.76
N PHE A 163 -19.94 8.30 -44.19
CA PHE A 163 -18.86 7.88 -43.28
C PHE A 163 -18.55 8.95 -42.24
N GLU A 164 -17.88 8.56 -41.16
CA GLU A 164 -17.47 9.44 -40.07
C GLU A 164 -16.19 10.23 -40.42
N ALA A 165 -16.17 11.50 -40.05
CA ALA A 165 -15.00 12.36 -40.08
C ALA A 165 -14.98 13.24 -38.82
N SER A 166 -13.86 13.91 -38.56
CA SER A 166 -13.73 14.86 -37.46
C SER A 166 -13.24 16.21 -37.97
N LEU A 167 -13.53 17.27 -37.20
CA LEU A 167 -12.90 18.57 -37.40
C LEU A 167 -11.42 18.51 -37.01
N VAL A 168 -10.56 19.15 -37.81
CA VAL A 168 -9.10 19.11 -37.60
C VAL A 168 -8.55 20.51 -37.39
N GLU A 169 -8.91 21.46 -38.27
CA GLU A 169 -8.42 22.84 -38.19
C GLU A 169 -9.51 23.85 -38.50
N VAL A 170 -9.39 25.04 -37.93
CA VAL A 170 -10.16 26.24 -38.26
C VAL A 170 -9.18 27.40 -38.45
N ASP A 171 -9.26 28.08 -39.58
CA ASP A 171 -8.35 29.15 -40.02
C ASP A 171 -6.85 28.80 -39.87
N GLY A 172 -6.51 27.55 -40.23
CA GLY A 172 -5.15 27.02 -40.16
C GLY A 172 -4.63 26.74 -38.75
N ARG A 173 -5.50 26.84 -37.72
CA ARG A 173 -5.17 26.43 -36.35
C ARG A 173 -5.80 25.08 -36.06
N ARG A 174 -4.99 24.11 -35.65
CA ARG A 174 -5.46 22.78 -35.26
C ARG A 174 -6.36 22.86 -34.03
N VAL A 175 -7.50 22.17 -34.07
CA VAL A 175 -8.41 22.01 -32.93
C VAL A 175 -7.75 21.15 -31.86
N ALA A 176 -7.89 21.58 -30.61
CA ALA A 176 -7.30 20.93 -29.47
C ALA A 176 -7.87 19.52 -29.26
N SER A 177 -7.00 18.60 -28.86
CA SER A 177 -7.38 17.25 -28.42
C SER A 177 -6.87 17.05 -26.99
N GLY A 178 -7.31 15.97 -26.32
CA GLY A 178 -6.88 15.69 -24.95
C GLY A 178 -5.36 15.61 -24.76
N GLY A 179 -4.60 15.23 -25.80
CA GLY A 179 -3.12 15.17 -25.77
C GLY A 179 -2.42 16.54 -25.90
N ASP A 180 -3.18 17.64 -25.94
CA ASP A 180 -2.67 19.00 -26.03
C ASP A 180 -2.71 19.76 -24.71
N PHE A 181 -3.18 19.09 -23.65
CA PHE A 181 -3.19 19.58 -22.28
C PHE A 181 -2.16 18.82 -21.44
N SER A 182 -1.43 19.53 -20.59
CA SER A 182 -0.62 18.93 -19.52
C SER A 182 -1.49 18.49 -18.35
N ASP A 183 -0.91 17.74 -17.42
CA ASP A 183 -1.60 17.26 -16.22
C ASP A 183 -2.12 18.39 -15.31
N ASP A 184 -1.61 19.63 -15.44
CA ASP A 184 -2.12 20.82 -14.75
C ASP A 184 -3.22 21.57 -15.55
N GLY A 185 -3.78 20.94 -16.59
CA GLY A 185 -4.89 21.46 -17.39
C GLY A 185 -4.49 22.59 -18.36
N ARG A 186 -3.19 22.86 -18.51
CA ARG A 186 -2.70 23.93 -19.40
C ARG A 186 -2.36 23.41 -20.79
N LEU A 187 -2.47 24.29 -21.78
CA LEU A 187 -2.06 23.98 -23.14
C LEU A 187 -0.54 23.83 -23.24
N VAL A 188 -0.08 22.73 -23.83
CA VAL A 188 1.35 22.49 -24.13
C VAL A 188 1.73 22.87 -25.57
N LYS A 189 0.73 23.17 -26.42
CA LYS A 189 0.90 23.55 -27.83
C LYS A 189 0.00 24.72 -28.18
N ASP A 190 0.35 25.46 -29.23
CA ASP A 190 -0.53 26.47 -29.82
C ASP A 190 -1.59 25.77 -30.69
N VAL A 191 -2.79 25.60 -30.11
CA VAL A 191 -3.96 24.98 -30.73
C VAL A 191 -5.21 25.82 -30.44
N LEU A 192 -6.25 25.63 -31.24
CA LEU A 192 -7.56 26.22 -31.02
C LEU A 192 -8.36 25.36 -30.04
N VAL A 193 -8.64 25.87 -28.85
CA VAL A 193 -9.60 25.25 -27.93
C VAL A 193 -10.98 25.77 -28.25
N LEU A 194 -11.90 24.85 -28.57
CA LEU A 194 -13.31 25.17 -28.72
C LEU A 194 -14.04 24.94 -27.40
N ASP A 195 -14.96 25.84 -27.08
CA ASP A 195 -15.97 25.66 -26.04
C ASP A 195 -17.31 25.23 -26.65
N GLU A 196 -18.29 24.92 -25.80
CA GLU A 196 -19.61 24.46 -26.23
C GLU A 196 -20.28 25.46 -27.21
N PRO A 197 -20.33 26.78 -26.93
CA PRO A 197 -20.93 27.74 -27.87
C PRO A 197 -20.21 27.82 -29.22
N ALA A 198 -18.87 27.82 -29.23
CA ALA A 198 -18.10 27.89 -30.47
C ALA A 198 -18.29 26.61 -31.31
N ALA A 199 -18.25 25.44 -30.68
CA ALA A 199 -18.48 24.16 -31.34
C ALA A 199 -19.91 24.06 -31.88
N ALA A 200 -20.93 24.42 -31.09
CA ALA A 200 -22.33 24.43 -31.53
C ALA A 200 -22.57 25.38 -32.70
N ASN A 201 -21.98 26.58 -32.67
CA ASN A 201 -22.06 27.52 -33.78
C ASN A 201 -21.41 26.98 -35.06
N LEU A 202 -20.20 26.42 -34.95
CA LEU A 202 -19.48 25.86 -36.09
C LEU A 202 -20.21 24.64 -36.67
N ALA A 203 -20.74 23.75 -35.84
CA ALA A 203 -21.54 22.61 -36.27
C ALA A 203 -22.80 23.04 -37.04
N GLY A 204 -23.53 24.04 -36.53
CA GLY A 204 -24.73 24.57 -37.17
C GLY A 204 -24.48 25.14 -38.57
N ARG A 205 -23.29 25.74 -38.79
CA ARG A 205 -22.89 26.26 -40.10
C ARG A 205 -22.31 25.18 -41.03
N LEU A 206 -21.68 24.15 -40.48
CA LEU A 206 -21.14 23.03 -41.23
C LEU A 206 -22.23 22.07 -41.73
N ALA A 207 -23.28 21.85 -40.95
CA ALA A 207 -24.36 20.95 -41.33
C ALA A 207 -25.02 21.38 -42.65
N GLY A 208 -25.01 20.50 -43.64
CA GLY A 208 -25.52 20.73 -44.99
C GLY A 208 -24.56 21.50 -45.92
N SER A 209 -23.37 21.89 -45.44
CA SER A 209 -22.36 22.55 -46.27
C SER A 209 -21.65 21.58 -47.21
N ALA A 210 -21.19 22.11 -48.36
CA ALA A 210 -20.35 21.38 -49.29
C ALA A 210 -18.87 21.65 -48.98
N VAL A 211 -18.06 20.59 -48.96
CA VAL A 211 -16.62 20.64 -48.77
C VAL A 211 -15.91 19.90 -49.89
N GLU A 212 -14.68 20.30 -50.20
CA GLU A 212 -13.87 19.71 -51.27
C GLU A 212 -12.83 18.76 -50.69
N VAL A 213 -12.60 17.62 -51.35
CA VAL A 213 -11.51 16.70 -51.02
C VAL A 213 -10.17 17.36 -51.33
N ALA A 214 -9.48 17.83 -50.31
CA ALA A 214 -8.19 18.52 -50.43
C ALA A 214 -7.03 17.53 -50.68
N SER A 215 -7.05 16.37 -50.04
CA SER A 215 -6.05 15.32 -50.27
C SER A 215 -6.58 13.93 -49.94
N VAL A 216 -6.05 12.93 -50.66
CA VAL A 216 -6.23 11.50 -50.39
C VAL A 216 -4.84 10.87 -50.38
N GLU A 217 -4.40 10.39 -49.22
CA GLU A 217 -3.10 9.73 -49.04
C GLU A 217 -3.30 8.28 -48.63
N SER A 218 -2.72 7.34 -49.39
CA SER A 218 -2.60 5.93 -48.98
C SER A 218 -1.19 5.65 -48.46
N LYS A 219 -1.10 5.03 -47.28
CA LYS A 219 0.15 4.59 -46.66
C LYS A 219 0.10 3.09 -46.39
N PRO A 220 1.14 2.32 -46.75
CA PRO A 220 1.20 0.90 -46.44
C PRO A 220 1.08 0.65 -44.93
N TYR A 221 0.16 -0.22 -44.53
CA TYR A 221 0.02 -0.71 -43.16
C TYR A 221 0.73 -2.07 -43.04
N ARG A 222 1.49 -2.24 -41.96
CA ARG A 222 2.16 -3.49 -41.62
C ARG A 222 2.25 -3.65 -40.11
N ARG A 223 1.69 -4.75 -39.58
CA ARG A 223 1.85 -5.15 -38.17
C ARG A 223 2.51 -6.52 -38.10
N ARG A 224 3.58 -6.62 -37.31
CA ARG A 224 4.31 -7.87 -37.09
C ARG A 224 3.67 -8.68 -35.96
N PRO A 225 3.72 -10.02 -36.01
CA PRO A 225 3.33 -10.85 -34.89
C PRO A 225 4.22 -10.60 -33.69
N ALA A 226 3.61 -10.57 -32.52
CA ALA A 226 4.33 -10.42 -31.28
C ALA A 226 5.11 -11.69 -30.90
N ALA A 227 6.12 -11.54 -30.05
CA ALA A 227 7.00 -12.62 -29.64
C ALA A 227 6.25 -13.72 -28.86
N PRO A 228 6.79 -14.97 -28.84
CA PRO A 228 6.38 -15.99 -27.88
C PRO A 228 6.34 -15.48 -26.45
N PHE A 229 5.52 -16.08 -25.61
CA PHE A 229 5.35 -15.59 -24.25
C PHE A 229 6.61 -15.76 -23.41
N ILE A 230 6.99 -14.70 -22.72
CA ILE A 230 7.74 -14.74 -21.46
C ILE A 230 6.78 -14.58 -20.29
N THR A 231 7.24 -14.82 -19.06
CA THR A 231 6.38 -14.78 -17.87
C THR A 231 5.65 -13.46 -17.70
N SER A 232 6.30 -12.32 -17.93
CA SER A 232 5.68 -11.00 -17.80
C SER A 232 4.57 -10.79 -18.85
N THR A 233 4.85 -11.06 -20.12
CA THR A 233 3.87 -10.92 -21.21
C THR A 233 2.72 -11.93 -21.10
N PHE A 234 2.98 -13.12 -20.57
CA PHE A 234 1.98 -14.12 -20.26
C PHE A 234 1.02 -13.64 -19.17
N GLN A 235 1.55 -13.16 -18.04
CA GLN A 235 0.72 -12.65 -16.94
C GLN A 235 -0.09 -11.41 -17.37
N GLN A 236 0.52 -10.52 -18.14
CA GLN A 236 -0.15 -9.36 -18.73
C GLN A 236 -1.35 -9.78 -19.59
N GLU A 237 -1.15 -10.70 -20.53
CA GLU A 237 -2.23 -11.12 -21.42
C GLU A 237 -3.29 -11.95 -20.69
N ALA A 238 -2.90 -12.82 -19.76
CA ALA A 238 -3.83 -13.56 -18.92
C ALA A 238 -4.77 -12.60 -18.15
N GLY A 239 -4.23 -11.49 -17.64
CA GLY A 239 -5.02 -10.43 -17.01
C GLY A 239 -5.94 -9.70 -17.98
N ARG A 240 -5.43 -9.32 -19.16
CA ARG A 240 -6.21 -8.56 -20.16
C ARG A 240 -7.34 -9.39 -20.78
N ARG A 241 -6.99 -10.57 -21.29
CA ARG A 241 -7.85 -11.44 -22.11
C ARG A 241 -8.68 -12.41 -21.29
N LEU A 242 -8.09 -13.04 -20.27
CA LEU A 242 -8.76 -14.07 -19.46
C LEU A 242 -9.27 -13.54 -18.11
N LYS A 243 -8.98 -12.26 -17.78
CA LYS A 243 -9.33 -11.63 -16.49
C LYS A 243 -8.80 -12.38 -15.26
N LEU A 244 -7.69 -13.10 -15.43
CA LEU A 244 -7.02 -13.83 -14.35
C LEU A 244 -6.10 -12.90 -13.57
N SER A 245 -5.98 -13.11 -12.26
CA SER A 245 -4.89 -12.49 -11.50
C SER A 245 -3.56 -13.13 -11.87
N ALA A 246 -2.45 -12.41 -11.65
CA ALA A 246 -1.09 -12.91 -11.87
C ALA A 246 -0.85 -14.24 -11.13
N THR A 247 -1.32 -14.37 -9.89
CA THR A 247 -1.21 -15.60 -9.10
C THR A 247 -2.01 -16.76 -9.72
N LEU A 248 -3.26 -16.52 -10.12
CA LEU A 248 -4.09 -17.56 -10.75
C LEU A 248 -3.54 -17.98 -12.11
N ALA A 249 -3.02 -17.05 -12.90
CA ALA A 249 -2.36 -17.33 -14.17
C ALA A 249 -1.13 -18.24 -13.96
N MET A 250 -0.29 -17.93 -12.97
CA MET A 250 0.89 -18.75 -12.64
C MET A 250 0.51 -20.12 -12.08
N HIS A 251 -0.55 -20.22 -11.28
CA HIS A 251 -1.06 -21.52 -10.80
C HIS A 251 -1.55 -22.40 -11.95
N ALA A 252 -2.29 -21.83 -12.92
CA ALA A 252 -2.74 -22.56 -14.10
C ALA A 252 -1.55 -23.01 -14.97
N ALA A 253 -0.57 -22.11 -15.20
CA ALA A 253 0.65 -22.44 -15.93
C ALA A 253 1.48 -23.53 -15.24
N GLN A 254 1.64 -23.48 -13.92
CA GLN A 254 2.29 -24.54 -13.14
C GLN A 254 1.60 -25.89 -13.33
N GLY A 255 0.25 -25.92 -13.27
CA GLY A 255 -0.53 -27.13 -13.49
C GLY A 255 -0.34 -27.71 -14.90
N LEU A 256 -0.29 -26.84 -15.92
CA LEU A 256 -0.01 -27.24 -17.30
C LEU A 256 1.41 -27.80 -17.48
N TYR A 257 2.41 -27.14 -16.90
CA TYR A 257 3.81 -27.57 -16.95
C TYR A 257 3.99 -28.95 -16.30
N GLN A 258 3.48 -29.13 -15.07
CA GLN A 258 3.56 -30.40 -14.33
C GLN A 258 2.87 -31.57 -15.04
N LYS A 259 1.83 -31.29 -15.84
CA LYS A 259 1.11 -32.28 -16.65
C LYS A 259 1.71 -32.47 -18.05
N GLY A 260 2.81 -31.79 -18.38
CA GLY A 260 3.48 -31.89 -19.69
C GLY A 260 2.67 -31.32 -20.84
N TYR A 261 1.99 -30.19 -20.64
CA TYR A 261 1.29 -29.46 -21.70
C TYR A 261 2.06 -28.23 -22.21
N ILE A 262 2.84 -27.57 -21.36
CA ILE A 262 3.65 -26.41 -21.74
C ILE A 262 5.09 -26.56 -21.25
N SER A 263 5.99 -25.75 -21.81
CA SER A 263 7.34 -25.53 -21.27
C SER A 263 7.31 -24.77 -19.94
N TYR A 264 8.48 -24.63 -19.31
CA TYR A 264 8.63 -23.94 -18.04
C TYR A 264 8.11 -22.49 -18.08
N MET A 265 7.29 -22.12 -17.09
CA MET A 265 6.51 -20.87 -17.12
C MET A 265 7.21 -19.67 -16.45
N ARG A 266 8.41 -19.85 -15.88
CA ARG A 266 9.22 -18.79 -15.28
C ARG A 266 10.45 -18.57 -16.16
N THR A 267 10.32 -17.70 -17.15
CA THR A 267 11.31 -17.46 -18.21
C THR A 267 11.21 -16.01 -18.67
N ASP A 268 12.36 -15.41 -18.97
CA ASP A 268 12.50 -14.10 -19.63
C ASP A 268 12.96 -14.23 -21.09
N SER A 269 13.07 -15.45 -21.60
CA SER A 269 13.48 -15.78 -22.96
C SER A 269 12.30 -15.93 -23.91
N THR A 270 12.36 -15.22 -25.04
CA THR A 270 11.40 -15.35 -26.14
C THR A 270 11.81 -16.40 -27.18
N THR A 271 12.91 -17.13 -26.92
CA THR A 271 13.50 -18.08 -27.86
C THR A 271 12.63 -19.33 -27.99
N LEU A 272 12.52 -19.87 -29.20
CA LEU A 272 11.98 -21.21 -29.45
C LEU A 272 13.12 -22.12 -29.90
N SER A 273 13.15 -23.35 -29.39
CA SER A 273 14.00 -24.44 -29.86
C SER A 273 13.67 -24.80 -31.31
N ASP A 274 14.61 -25.41 -32.02
CA ASP A 274 14.40 -25.85 -33.41
C ASP A 274 13.19 -26.78 -33.53
N THR A 275 13.02 -27.69 -32.55
CA THR A 275 11.86 -28.59 -32.46
C THR A 275 10.55 -27.83 -32.33
N ALA A 276 10.46 -26.87 -31.43
CA ALA A 276 9.26 -26.06 -31.23
C ALA A 276 8.96 -25.14 -32.42
N LEU A 277 10.00 -24.59 -33.03
CA LEU A 277 9.90 -23.75 -34.21
C LEU A 277 9.33 -24.55 -35.38
N HIS A 278 9.81 -25.79 -35.57
CA HIS A 278 9.26 -26.69 -36.58
C HIS A 278 7.80 -27.06 -36.30
N ALA A 279 7.46 -27.38 -35.05
CA ALA A 279 6.10 -27.69 -34.64
C ALA A 279 5.15 -26.50 -34.90
N ALA A 280 5.53 -25.29 -34.49
CA ALA A 280 4.74 -24.07 -34.72
C ALA A 280 4.50 -23.83 -36.21
N ARG A 281 5.55 -23.92 -37.05
CA ARG A 281 5.44 -23.73 -38.50
C ARG A 281 4.59 -24.80 -39.18
N THR A 282 4.64 -26.03 -38.68
CA THR A 282 3.78 -27.12 -39.16
C THR A 282 2.31 -26.82 -38.85
N GLU A 283 2.00 -26.39 -37.63
CA GLU A 283 0.63 -25.94 -37.28
C GLU A 283 0.15 -24.78 -38.16
N VAL A 284 1.03 -23.82 -38.48
CA VAL A 284 0.69 -22.73 -39.42
C VAL A 284 0.33 -23.28 -40.80
N ALA A 285 1.19 -24.13 -41.37
CA ALA A 285 1.00 -24.69 -42.71
C ALA A 285 -0.26 -25.56 -42.82
N GLU A 286 -0.50 -26.42 -41.83
CA GLU A 286 -1.61 -27.38 -41.86
C GLU A 286 -2.98 -26.71 -41.62
N ARG A 287 -3.05 -25.68 -40.76
CA ARG A 287 -4.33 -25.09 -40.34
C ARG A 287 -4.69 -23.81 -41.08
N PHE A 288 -3.70 -22.98 -41.39
CA PHE A 288 -3.92 -21.66 -41.97
C PHE A 288 -3.57 -21.62 -43.46
N GLY A 289 -2.66 -22.47 -43.92
CA GLY A 289 -2.22 -22.55 -45.31
C GLY A 289 -0.85 -21.90 -45.54
N PRO A 290 -0.20 -22.24 -46.68
CA PRO A 290 1.16 -21.76 -46.99
C PRO A 290 1.26 -20.23 -47.10
N GLU A 291 0.19 -19.53 -47.46
CA GLU A 291 0.15 -18.07 -47.56
C GLU A 291 0.26 -17.35 -46.20
N PHE A 292 0.05 -18.07 -45.10
CA PHE A 292 0.24 -17.58 -43.73
C PHE A 292 1.59 -17.98 -43.13
N LEU A 293 2.38 -18.79 -43.84
CA LEU A 293 3.70 -19.24 -43.41
C LEU A 293 4.79 -18.37 -44.06
N PRO A 294 5.61 -17.64 -43.27
CA PRO A 294 6.74 -16.89 -43.81
C PRO A 294 7.84 -17.85 -44.33
N ASP A 295 8.51 -17.43 -45.41
CA ASP A 295 9.58 -18.21 -46.07
C ASP A 295 10.67 -18.66 -45.09
N ALA A 296 11.11 -17.75 -44.22
CA ALA A 296 12.10 -18.01 -43.18
C ALA A 296 11.44 -18.12 -41.80
N PRO A 297 11.99 -18.96 -40.90
CA PRO A 297 11.71 -18.91 -39.47
C PRO A 297 11.81 -17.51 -38.88
N ARG A 298 10.92 -17.17 -37.95
CA ARG A 298 11.04 -15.92 -37.19
C ARG A 298 11.81 -16.16 -35.90
N THR A 299 12.87 -15.39 -35.71
CA THR A 299 13.62 -15.31 -34.46
C THR A 299 13.28 -14.02 -33.73
N TYR A 300 13.18 -14.11 -32.41
CA TYR A 300 12.89 -12.98 -31.53
C TYR A 300 14.06 -12.83 -30.57
N GLU A 301 15.04 -12.03 -30.98
CA GLU A 301 16.22 -11.75 -30.17
C GLU A 301 15.89 -10.66 -29.14
N LYS A 302 15.85 -11.05 -27.87
CA LYS A 302 15.86 -10.13 -26.73
C LYS A 302 17.08 -10.49 -25.90
N LYS A 303 17.82 -9.49 -25.42
CA LYS A 303 18.94 -9.73 -24.50
C LYS A 303 18.37 -10.26 -23.18
N VAL A 304 18.49 -11.57 -22.97
CA VAL A 304 18.22 -12.23 -21.68
C VAL A 304 19.23 -11.67 -20.68
N ARG A 305 18.75 -11.22 -19.51
CA ARG A 305 19.65 -10.60 -18.51
C ARG A 305 20.54 -11.61 -17.82
N ASN A 306 20.03 -12.82 -17.59
CA ASN A 306 20.79 -13.93 -17.04
C ASN A 306 20.80 -15.14 -17.99
N ALA A 307 21.88 -15.29 -18.76
CA ALA A 307 22.01 -16.34 -19.77
C ALA A 307 22.24 -17.76 -19.21
N GLN A 308 22.49 -17.92 -17.90
CA GLN A 308 22.61 -19.23 -17.26
C GLN A 308 21.25 -19.89 -17.02
N GLU A 309 20.19 -19.11 -16.82
CA GLU A 309 18.80 -19.59 -16.81
C GLU A 309 18.33 -19.76 -18.27
N ALA A 310 19.03 -20.61 -19.05
CA ALA A 310 18.83 -20.82 -20.49
C ALA A 310 17.45 -21.45 -20.79
N HIS A 311 16.39 -20.68 -20.59
CA HIS A 311 15.02 -21.12 -20.76
C HIS A 311 14.54 -20.86 -22.18
N GLU A 312 13.57 -21.66 -22.58
CA GLU A 312 12.76 -21.40 -23.76
C GLU A 312 11.59 -20.48 -23.40
N ALA A 313 10.92 -19.92 -24.41
CA ALA A 313 9.64 -19.26 -24.23
C ALA A 313 8.58 -20.20 -23.63
N ILE A 314 7.53 -19.62 -23.05
CA ILE A 314 6.33 -20.33 -22.64
C ILE A 314 5.54 -20.72 -23.89
N ARG A 315 5.52 -22.01 -24.19
CA ARG A 315 4.94 -22.60 -25.41
C ARG A 315 4.31 -23.96 -25.12
N PRO A 316 3.49 -24.53 -26.03
CA PRO A 316 3.07 -25.92 -25.92
C PRO A 316 4.27 -26.89 -25.90
N ALA A 317 4.19 -27.94 -25.08
CA ALA A 317 5.24 -28.95 -24.94
C ALA A 317 5.24 -29.97 -26.08
N GLY A 318 6.41 -30.56 -26.35
CA GLY A 318 6.59 -31.65 -27.31
C GLY A 318 6.87 -31.22 -28.75
N ASP A 319 7.24 -32.20 -29.58
CA ASP A 319 7.54 -32.08 -31.01
C ASP A 319 6.30 -31.90 -31.90
N ARG A 320 5.12 -32.17 -31.34
CA ARG A 320 3.81 -31.87 -31.92
C ARG A 320 2.93 -31.19 -30.90
N PHE A 321 2.43 -30.01 -31.23
CA PHE A 321 1.55 -29.25 -30.35
C PHE A 321 0.14 -29.87 -30.35
N ARG A 322 -0.41 -30.12 -29.17
CA ARG A 322 -1.79 -30.59 -29.04
C ARG A 322 -2.72 -29.42 -29.39
N HIS A 323 -3.72 -29.66 -30.23
CA HIS A 323 -4.66 -28.58 -30.54
C HIS A 323 -5.51 -28.25 -29.31
N PRO A 324 -5.89 -26.97 -29.06
CA PRO A 324 -6.75 -26.60 -27.94
C PRO A 324 -8.04 -27.45 -27.83
N ASP A 325 -8.67 -27.82 -28.94
CA ASP A 325 -9.85 -28.71 -28.95
C ASP A 325 -9.57 -30.11 -28.38
N GLU A 326 -8.36 -30.62 -28.54
CA GLU A 326 -7.95 -31.92 -27.99
C GLU A 326 -7.69 -31.85 -26.48
N VAL A 327 -7.52 -30.65 -25.95
CA VAL A 327 -7.12 -30.35 -24.57
C VAL A 327 -8.30 -29.87 -23.72
N ALA A 328 -9.27 -29.15 -24.30
CA ALA A 328 -10.38 -28.50 -23.61
C ALA A 328 -11.23 -29.43 -22.72
N GLY A 329 -11.29 -30.73 -23.02
CA GLY A 329 -12.01 -31.74 -22.22
C GLY A 329 -11.14 -32.53 -21.23
N LYS A 330 -9.82 -32.31 -21.19
CA LYS A 330 -8.87 -33.08 -20.36
C LYS A 330 -8.29 -32.28 -19.20
N LEU A 331 -8.51 -30.96 -19.21
CA LEU A 331 -7.97 -30.02 -18.23
C LEU A 331 -9.10 -29.24 -17.55
N PRO A 332 -8.86 -28.71 -16.34
CA PRO A 332 -9.73 -27.69 -15.76
C PRO A 332 -9.95 -26.51 -16.73
N PRO A 333 -11.13 -25.89 -16.76
CA PRO A 333 -11.44 -24.82 -17.73
C PRO A 333 -10.41 -23.68 -17.77
N THR A 334 -9.94 -23.22 -16.60
CA THR A 334 -8.92 -22.17 -16.51
C THR A 334 -7.60 -22.60 -17.15
N GLU A 335 -7.14 -23.83 -16.91
CA GLU A 335 -5.92 -24.36 -17.54
C GLU A 335 -6.10 -24.52 -19.04
N ALA A 336 -7.27 -24.97 -19.51
CA ALA A 336 -7.57 -25.09 -20.94
C ALA A 336 -7.53 -23.73 -21.66
N SER A 337 -8.13 -22.67 -21.10
CA SER A 337 -8.08 -21.32 -21.68
C SER A 337 -6.66 -20.73 -21.67
N VAL A 338 -5.89 -20.98 -20.60
CA VAL A 338 -4.47 -20.59 -20.54
C VAL A 338 -3.65 -21.31 -21.61
N TYR A 339 -3.87 -22.62 -21.78
CA TYR A 339 -3.22 -23.41 -22.82
C TYR A 339 -3.55 -22.90 -24.23
N GLU A 340 -4.82 -22.63 -24.51
CA GLU A 340 -5.27 -22.09 -25.79
C GLU A 340 -4.57 -20.76 -26.11
N MET A 341 -4.50 -19.85 -25.13
CA MET A 341 -3.83 -18.56 -25.29
C MET A 341 -2.33 -18.74 -25.60
N ILE A 342 -1.63 -19.63 -24.88
CA ILE A 342 -0.21 -19.95 -25.11
C ILE A 342 -0.01 -20.56 -26.50
N TRP A 343 -0.87 -21.50 -26.92
CA TRP A 343 -0.84 -22.11 -28.23
C TRP A 343 -1.01 -21.07 -29.34
N GLN A 344 -2.05 -20.23 -29.25
CA GLN A 344 -2.33 -19.20 -30.24
C GLN A 344 -1.17 -18.20 -30.38
N ARG A 345 -0.59 -17.76 -29.25
CA ARG A 345 0.56 -16.84 -29.25
C ARG A 345 1.78 -17.46 -29.93
N THR A 346 2.07 -18.73 -29.62
CA THR A 346 3.22 -19.45 -30.18
C THR A 346 3.07 -19.64 -31.69
N VAL A 347 1.90 -20.10 -32.15
CA VAL A 347 1.61 -20.29 -33.58
C VAL A 347 1.65 -18.95 -34.32
N ALA A 348 0.98 -17.92 -33.79
CA ALA A 348 0.96 -16.59 -34.39
C ALA A 348 2.35 -15.97 -34.53
N SER A 349 3.27 -16.23 -33.58
CA SER A 349 4.66 -15.76 -33.64
C SER A 349 5.42 -16.26 -34.88
N GLN A 350 4.96 -17.34 -35.52
CA GLN A 350 5.59 -17.90 -36.73
C GLN A 350 4.75 -17.67 -37.99
N MET A 351 3.75 -16.79 -37.96
CA MET A 351 2.91 -16.45 -39.12
C MET A 351 3.41 -15.22 -39.90
N THR A 352 2.85 -14.96 -41.08
CA THR A 352 3.10 -13.74 -41.86
C THR A 352 2.56 -12.49 -41.14
N ASP A 353 3.08 -11.32 -41.51
CA ASP A 353 2.59 -10.04 -40.99
C ASP A 353 1.14 -9.77 -41.44
N ALA A 354 0.40 -8.99 -40.66
CA ALA A 354 -0.82 -8.37 -41.14
C ALA A 354 -0.44 -7.17 -42.00
N VAL A 355 -0.96 -7.09 -43.23
CA VAL A 355 -0.68 -5.98 -44.16
C VAL A 355 -1.96 -5.42 -44.76
N GLY A 356 -1.89 -4.15 -45.15
CA GLY A 356 -3.04 -3.42 -45.67
C GLY A 356 -2.64 -2.02 -46.10
N GLU A 357 -3.63 -1.14 -46.19
CA GLU A 357 -3.44 0.27 -46.49
C GLU A 357 -4.26 1.12 -45.52
N THR A 358 -3.64 2.20 -45.02
CA THR A 358 -4.35 3.26 -44.30
C THR A 358 -4.55 4.42 -45.26
N VAL A 359 -5.82 4.75 -45.51
CA VAL A 359 -6.24 5.89 -46.32
C VAL A 359 -6.59 7.04 -45.39
N GLN A 360 -5.93 8.19 -45.60
CA GLN A 360 -6.23 9.44 -44.93
C GLN A 360 -6.80 10.43 -45.93
N VAL A 361 -7.99 10.96 -45.64
CA VAL A 361 -8.67 11.93 -46.50
C VAL A 361 -8.82 13.23 -45.73
N ARG A 362 -8.45 14.34 -46.38
CA ARG A 362 -8.64 15.70 -45.86
C ARG A 362 -9.65 16.43 -46.72
N PHE A 363 -10.56 17.15 -46.07
CA PHE A 363 -11.56 17.96 -46.74
C PHE A 363 -11.36 19.42 -46.36
N SER A 364 -11.31 20.31 -47.35
CA SER A 364 -11.27 21.75 -47.13
C SER A 364 -12.61 22.37 -47.46
N GLY A 365 -13.10 23.24 -46.57
CA GLY A 365 -14.33 23.99 -46.77
C GLY A 365 -14.15 25.44 -46.37
N LEU A 366 -15.06 26.29 -46.84
CA LEU A 366 -15.19 27.67 -46.36
C LEU A 366 -16.60 27.87 -45.83
N VAL A 367 -16.70 28.25 -44.56
CA VAL A 367 -17.95 28.35 -43.82
C VAL A 367 -18.02 29.77 -43.23
N ASP A 368 -18.87 30.62 -43.78
CA ASP A 368 -19.00 32.04 -43.39
C ASP A 368 -17.67 32.80 -43.26
N ALA A 369 -16.77 32.59 -44.24
CA ALA A 369 -15.42 33.17 -44.33
C ALA A 369 -14.34 32.58 -43.41
N GLU A 370 -14.66 31.54 -42.63
CA GLU A 370 -13.66 30.73 -41.92
C GLU A 370 -13.27 29.51 -42.78
N GLN A 371 -11.97 29.24 -42.87
CA GLN A 371 -11.45 28.05 -43.55
C GLN A 371 -11.43 26.87 -42.59
N VAL A 372 -12.08 25.77 -42.95
CA VAL A 372 -12.10 24.55 -42.14
C VAL A 372 -11.33 23.43 -42.83
N LEU A 373 -10.64 22.62 -42.03
CA LEU A 373 -10.04 21.37 -42.46
C LEU A 373 -10.69 20.23 -41.66
N LEU A 374 -11.26 19.26 -42.38
CA LEU A 374 -11.84 18.05 -41.82
C LEU A 374 -10.96 16.85 -42.17
N GLY A 375 -11.05 15.77 -41.39
CA GLY A 375 -10.24 14.58 -41.60
C GLY A 375 -11.02 13.28 -41.37
N ALA A 376 -10.79 12.31 -42.24
CA ALA A 376 -11.21 10.93 -42.04
C ALA A 376 -10.01 9.99 -42.26
N SER A 377 -9.96 8.90 -41.50
CA SER A 377 -8.93 7.87 -41.64
C SER A 377 -9.58 6.49 -41.60
N GLY A 378 -9.22 5.64 -42.55
CA GLY A 378 -9.66 4.25 -42.62
C GLY A 378 -8.48 3.33 -42.87
N THR A 379 -8.51 2.14 -42.27
CA THR A 379 -7.50 1.10 -42.55
C THR A 379 -8.20 -0.12 -43.11
N MET A 380 -7.78 -0.53 -44.30
CA MET A 380 -8.21 -1.76 -44.95
C MET A 380 -7.09 -2.79 -44.84
N ILE A 381 -7.35 -3.89 -44.13
CA ILE A 381 -6.39 -5.00 -44.00
C ILE A 381 -6.60 -5.95 -45.18
N THR A 382 -5.63 -6.00 -46.09
CA THR A 382 -5.69 -6.85 -47.29
C THR A 382 -5.23 -8.27 -47.01
N HIS A 383 -4.36 -8.46 -46.02
CA HIS A 383 -3.95 -9.77 -45.52
C HIS A 383 -3.89 -9.78 -44.00
N GLN A 384 -4.67 -10.67 -43.38
CA GLN A 384 -4.78 -10.76 -41.91
C GLN A 384 -3.50 -11.27 -41.25
N GLY A 385 -2.70 -12.08 -41.96
CA GLY A 385 -1.50 -12.71 -41.40
C GLY A 385 -1.78 -13.40 -40.05
N PHE A 386 -0.94 -13.12 -39.07
CA PHE A 386 -1.04 -13.67 -37.71
C PHE A 386 -2.37 -13.40 -36.99
N ARG A 387 -3.13 -12.36 -37.37
CA ARG A 387 -4.43 -12.01 -36.76
C ARG A 387 -5.47 -13.11 -36.89
N ARG A 388 -5.29 -14.05 -37.83
CA ARG A 388 -6.14 -15.23 -37.93
C ARG A 388 -6.01 -16.20 -36.75
N ALA A 389 -4.85 -16.25 -36.12
CA ALA A 389 -4.61 -17.11 -34.96
C ALA A 389 -4.72 -16.35 -33.64
N TYR A 390 -4.34 -15.06 -33.64
CA TYR A 390 -4.17 -14.30 -32.41
C TYR A 390 -4.32 -12.79 -32.63
N VAL A 391 -5.12 -12.13 -31.78
CA VAL A 391 -5.22 -10.66 -31.70
C VAL A 391 -4.93 -10.25 -30.25
N GLU A 392 -3.95 -9.35 -30.05
CA GLU A 392 -3.70 -8.77 -28.72
C GLU A 392 -4.88 -7.91 -28.29
N THR A 393 -5.22 -7.98 -27.00
CA THR A 393 -6.23 -7.07 -26.43
C THR A 393 -5.53 -5.78 -26.01
N ASP A 394 -5.89 -4.64 -26.61
CA ASP A 394 -5.29 -3.34 -26.27
C ASP A 394 -5.64 -2.89 -24.83
N GLU A 395 -4.66 -2.36 -24.10
CA GLU A 395 -4.86 -1.81 -22.74
C GLU A 395 -5.64 -0.48 -22.74
N GLU A 396 -5.55 0.28 -23.83
CA GLU A 396 -6.11 1.63 -23.94
C GLU A 396 -7.49 1.64 -24.60
N THR A 397 -8.38 0.73 -24.23
CA THR A 397 -9.81 0.97 -24.48
C THR A 397 -10.32 2.00 -23.49
N ARG A 398 -10.13 3.29 -23.80
CA ARG A 398 -10.75 4.38 -23.03
C ARG A 398 -12.29 4.37 -23.17
N ASP A 399 -12.83 3.74 -24.23
CA ASP A 399 -14.28 3.69 -24.52
C ASP A 399 -14.80 2.37 -25.12
N GLY A 400 -14.09 1.25 -24.92
CA GLY A 400 -14.54 -0.06 -25.41
C GLY A 400 -14.51 -0.25 -26.94
N VAL A 401 -14.02 0.73 -27.71
CA VAL A 401 -13.75 0.61 -29.15
C VAL A 401 -12.27 0.27 -29.34
N ALA A 402 -11.97 -0.89 -29.90
CA ALA A 402 -10.61 -1.21 -30.34
C ALA A 402 -10.16 -0.16 -31.38
N LYS A 403 -8.98 0.46 -31.20
CA LYS A 403 -8.42 1.45 -32.14
C LYS A 403 -8.27 0.89 -33.57
N GLU A 404 -8.29 -0.44 -33.73
CA GLU A 404 -8.07 -1.14 -34.99
C GLU A 404 -9.33 -1.80 -35.58
N GLN A 405 -10.46 -1.09 -35.60
CA GLN A 405 -11.57 -1.53 -36.45
C GLN A 405 -11.26 -1.25 -37.92
N GLU A 406 -11.42 -2.25 -38.78
CA GLU A 406 -11.37 -2.07 -40.23
C GLU A 406 -12.48 -1.10 -40.63
N ARG A 407 -12.08 0.12 -40.97
CA ARG A 407 -12.95 1.16 -41.49
C ARG A 407 -12.57 1.37 -42.95
N VAL A 408 -13.48 0.98 -43.84
CA VAL A 408 -13.34 1.20 -45.29
C VAL A 408 -13.97 2.55 -45.60
N LEU A 409 -13.17 3.46 -46.16
CA LEU A 409 -13.66 4.74 -46.67
C LEU A 409 -14.16 4.55 -48.12
N PRO A 410 -15.18 5.30 -48.56
CA PRO A 410 -15.57 5.34 -49.97
C PRO A 410 -14.42 5.81 -50.87
N GLU A 411 -14.40 5.37 -52.12
CA GLU A 411 -13.45 5.90 -53.11
C GLU A 411 -13.76 7.38 -53.39
N MET A 412 -12.72 8.22 -53.34
CA MET A 412 -12.79 9.65 -53.56
C MET A 412 -11.52 10.11 -54.27
N ALA A 413 -11.62 11.16 -55.08
CA ALA A 413 -10.49 11.83 -55.72
C ALA A 413 -10.31 13.25 -55.18
N THR A 414 -9.08 13.75 -55.20
CA THR A 414 -8.80 15.17 -54.92
C THR A 414 -9.61 16.06 -55.86
N GLY A 415 -10.31 17.04 -55.30
CA GLY A 415 -11.22 17.93 -56.00
C GLY A 415 -12.69 17.50 -55.99
N ASP A 416 -13.01 16.28 -55.54
CA ASP A 416 -14.40 15.86 -55.38
C ASP A 416 -15.12 16.72 -54.34
N THR A 417 -16.39 17.00 -54.59
CA THR A 417 -17.25 17.73 -53.65
C THR A 417 -18.12 16.74 -52.89
N VAL A 418 -18.10 16.84 -51.55
CA VAL A 418 -18.90 16.02 -50.63
C VAL A 418 -19.71 16.93 -49.70
N THR A 419 -20.75 16.38 -49.09
CA THR A 419 -21.63 17.14 -48.19
C THR A 419 -21.40 16.72 -46.75
N VAL A 420 -21.30 17.69 -45.83
CA VAL A 420 -21.36 17.39 -44.39
C VAL A 420 -22.83 17.18 -44.04
N ALA A 421 -23.29 15.93 -44.00
CA ALA A 421 -24.69 15.60 -43.75
C ALA A 421 -25.13 15.94 -42.32
N TRP A 422 -24.25 15.67 -41.36
CA TRP A 422 -24.44 15.99 -39.95
C TRP A 422 -23.14 16.49 -39.34
N ALA A 423 -23.25 17.45 -38.42
CA ALA A 423 -22.17 17.91 -37.58
C ALA A 423 -22.70 17.99 -36.15
N THR A 424 -22.11 17.23 -35.25
CA THR A 424 -22.52 17.16 -33.84
C THR A 424 -21.36 17.68 -33.00
N PRO A 425 -21.58 18.76 -32.21
CA PRO A 425 -20.61 19.17 -31.20
C PRO A 425 -20.43 18.06 -30.18
N ASP A 426 -19.18 17.67 -29.91
CA ASP A 426 -18.87 16.71 -28.86
C ASP A 426 -17.93 17.33 -27.82
N GLY A 427 -18.31 17.15 -26.56
CA GLY A 427 -17.73 17.82 -25.41
C GLY A 427 -16.90 16.84 -24.60
N HIS A 428 -15.62 17.15 -24.43
CA HIS A 428 -14.67 16.28 -23.78
C HIS A 428 -14.06 16.95 -22.56
N THR A 429 -13.79 16.15 -21.54
CA THR A 429 -13.01 16.56 -20.38
C THR A 429 -11.78 15.67 -20.30
N THR A 430 -10.59 16.26 -20.20
CA THR A 430 -9.36 15.48 -20.02
C THR A 430 -9.47 14.63 -18.76
N GLN A 431 -9.01 13.38 -18.86
CA GLN A 431 -9.12 12.41 -17.78
C GLN A 431 -7.74 12.17 -17.16
N PRO A 432 -7.64 11.99 -15.84
CA PRO A 432 -6.38 11.71 -15.16
C PRO A 432 -5.74 10.41 -15.69
N PRO A 433 -4.41 10.25 -15.53
CA PRO A 433 -3.73 9.05 -15.98
C PRO A 433 -4.33 7.80 -15.35
N ALA A 434 -4.57 6.77 -16.17
CA ALA A 434 -5.25 5.56 -15.72
C ALA A 434 -4.47 4.89 -14.58
N ARG A 435 -5.18 4.36 -13.58
CA ARG A 435 -4.55 3.55 -12.53
C ARG A 435 -3.91 2.31 -13.12
N LEU A 436 -2.89 1.81 -12.42
CA LEU A 436 -2.26 0.56 -12.80
C LEU A 436 -3.20 -0.60 -12.53
N THR A 437 -3.33 -1.50 -13.50
CA THR A 437 -3.77 -2.88 -13.30
C THR A 437 -2.56 -3.76 -12.96
N GLU A 438 -2.79 -5.01 -12.57
CA GLU A 438 -1.69 -5.98 -12.42
C GLU A 438 -0.84 -6.08 -13.70
N ALA A 439 -1.47 -6.14 -14.87
CA ALA A 439 -0.78 -6.23 -16.15
C ALA A 439 0.16 -5.03 -16.35
N SER A 440 -0.35 -3.80 -16.18
CA SER A 440 0.46 -2.59 -16.35
C SER A 440 1.52 -2.43 -15.25
N LEU A 441 1.29 -2.94 -14.03
CA LEU A 441 2.29 -2.94 -12.97
C LEU A 441 3.42 -3.93 -13.29
N ILE A 442 3.10 -5.14 -13.76
CA ILE A 442 4.09 -6.13 -14.21
C ILE A 442 4.93 -5.59 -15.35
N ARG A 443 4.28 -4.96 -16.34
CA ARG A 443 4.97 -4.28 -17.44
C ARG A 443 5.95 -3.22 -16.91
N ARG A 444 5.49 -2.38 -15.97
CA ARG A 444 6.33 -1.33 -15.39
C ARG A 444 7.49 -1.89 -14.58
N LEU A 445 7.27 -2.96 -13.81
CA LEU A 445 8.31 -3.67 -13.07
C LEU A 445 9.37 -4.24 -14.02
N GLU A 446 8.96 -4.88 -15.12
CA GLU A 446 9.86 -5.39 -16.16
C GLU A 446 10.67 -4.27 -16.82
N GLU A 447 10.01 -3.18 -17.25
CA GLU A 447 10.66 -2.02 -17.87
C GLU A 447 11.73 -1.39 -16.97
N LEU A 448 11.48 -1.35 -15.66
CA LEU A 448 12.41 -0.84 -14.66
C LEU A 448 13.48 -1.86 -14.23
N GLY A 449 13.42 -3.11 -14.71
CA GLY A 449 14.33 -4.17 -14.26
C GLY A 449 14.11 -4.61 -12.82
N VAL A 450 12.95 -4.28 -12.24
CA VAL A 450 12.59 -4.59 -10.85
C VAL A 450 11.81 -5.90 -10.81
N GLY A 451 12.33 -6.87 -10.07
CA GLY A 451 11.79 -8.22 -10.01
C GLY A 451 12.25 -9.10 -11.18
N ARG A 452 11.79 -10.35 -11.15
CA ARG A 452 12.12 -11.43 -12.08
C ARG A 452 10.87 -12.29 -12.36
N PRO A 453 10.89 -13.17 -13.38
CA PRO A 453 9.81 -14.11 -13.68
C PRO A 453 9.23 -14.83 -12.45
N SER A 454 10.10 -15.21 -11.50
CA SER A 454 9.73 -15.90 -10.26
C SER A 454 9.00 -15.00 -9.23
N THR A 455 9.05 -13.67 -9.37
CA THR A 455 8.63 -12.76 -8.30
C THR A 455 7.41 -11.90 -8.64
N TYR A 456 7.10 -11.65 -9.92
CA TYR A 456 6.04 -10.70 -10.32
C TYR A 456 4.70 -10.93 -9.60
N ALA A 457 4.17 -12.15 -9.64
CA ALA A 457 2.92 -12.50 -8.96
C ALA A 457 3.01 -12.34 -7.44
N SER A 458 4.10 -12.82 -6.83
CA SER A 458 4.29 -12.72 -5.37
C SER A 458 4.46 -11.29 -4.87
N ILE A 459 4.99 -10.38 -5.68
CA ILE A 459 5.13 -8.96 -5.34
C ILE A 459 3.74 -8.35 -5.19
N ILE A 460 2.87 -8.59 -6.18
CA ILE A 460 1.49 -8.08 -6.17
C ILE A 460 0.72 -8.69 -5.00
N GLU A 461 0.79 -10.01 -4.83
CA GLU A 461 0.16 -10.70 -3.70
C GLU A 461 0.65 -10.14 -2.36
N THR A 462 1.94 -9.80 -2.24
CA THR A 462 2.50 -9.24 -1.01
C THR A 462 1.96 -7.85 -0.73
N ILE A 463 1.98 -6.92 -1.70
CA ILE A 463 1.50 -5.54 -1.45
C ILE A 463 0.00 -5.49 -1.18
N GLU A 464 -0.78 -6.42 -1.74
CA GLU A 464 -2.21 -6.58 -1.44
C GLU A 464 -2.45 -7.24 -0.09
N GLY A 465 -1.79 -8.37 0.19
CA GLY A 465 -1.92 -9.10 1.46
C GLY A 465 -1.41 -8.29 2.66
N ARG A 466 -0.51 -7.33 2.43
CA ARG A 466 -0.09 -6.35 3.43
C ARG A 466 -1.02 -5.15 3.52
N GLU A 467 -2.08 -5.04 2.71
CA GLU A 467 -3.02 -3.92 2.55
C GLU A 467 -2.35 -2.57 2.21
N TYR A 468 -1.21 -2.59 1.51
CA TYR A 468 -0.66 -1.37 0.92
C TYR A 468 -1.48 -0.92 -0.29
N VAL A 469 -1.99 -1.90 -1.04
CA VAL A 469 -2.80 -1.72 -2.22
C VAL A 469 -4.04 -2.58 -2.10
N TRP A 470 -5.15 -2.15 -2.70
CA TRP A 470 -6.37 -2.95 -2.85
C TRP A 470 -6.97 -2.77 -4.25
N ARG A 471 -7.86 -3.67 -4.66
CA ARG A 471 -8.46 -3.63 -6.01
C ARG A 471 -9.82 -2.94 -6.03
N LYS A 472 -9.97 -1.94 -6.91
CA LYS A 472 -11.27 -1.41 -7.36
C LYS A 472 -11.50 -1.86 -8.80
N GLY A 473 -12.28 -2.92 -8.99
CA GLY A 473 -12.35 -3.60 -10.29
C GLY A 473 -10.97 -4.19 -10.63
N SER A 474 -10.42 -3.84 -11.79
CA SER A 474 -9.05 -4.23 -12.20
C SER A 474 -7.96 -3.26 -11.75
N ALA A 475 -8.32 -2.10 -11.21
CA ALA A 475 -7.37 -1.05 -10.83
C ALA A 475 -6.80 -1.29 -9.42
N LEU A 476 -5.50 -1.11 -9.29
CA LEU A 476 -4.74 -1.12 -8.05
C LEU A 476 -4.79 0.28 -7.43
N VAL A 477 -5.36 0.39 -6.23
CA VAL A 477 -5.51 1.65 -5.49
C VAL A 477 -4.64 1.59 -4.23
N PRO A 478 -3.73 2.56 -4.02
CA PRO A 478 -2.92 2.60 -2.81
C PRO A 478 -3.73 3.09 -1.60
N THR A 479 -3.38 2.63 -0.40
CA THR A 479 -3.93 3.16 0.86
C THR A 479 -3.11 4.34 1.36
N PHE A 480 -3.70 5.22 2.17
CA PHE A 480 -2.94 6.29 2.85
C PHE A 480 -1.80 5.74 3.73
N ARG A 481 -1.96 4.53 4.26
CA ARG A 481 -0.89 3.84 5.00
C ARG A 481 0.30 3.52 4.10
N ALA A 482 0.06 3.18 2.84
CA ALA A 482 1.11 3.02 1.84
C ALA A 482 1.81 4.35 1.51
N PHE A 483 1.07 5.46 1.42
CA PHE A 483 1.65 6.80 1.31
C PHE A 483 2.60 7.10 2.47
N ALA A 484 2.18 6.87 3.72
CA ALA A 484 3.03 7.12 4.89
C ALA A 484 4.33 6.29 4.86
N VAL A 485 4.23 4.99 4.55
CA VAL A 485 5.41 4.11 4.44
C VAL A 485 6.33 4.58 3.32
N THR A 486 5.78 4.90 2.15
CA THR A 486 6.57 5.31 0.99
C THR A 486 7.25 6.66 1.23
N GLN A 487 6.55 7.64 1.81
CA GLN A 487 7.14 8.93 2.18
C GLN A 487 8.29 8.78 3.19
N LEU A 488 8.14 7.92 4.20
CA LEU A 488 9.22 7.64 5.16
C LEU A 488 10.44 7.08 4.43
N LEU A 489 10.24 6.10 3.54
CA LEU A 489 11.33 5.48 2.80
C LEU A 489 11.98 6.45 1.80
N GLU A 490 11.20 7.24 1.06
CA GLU A 490 11.72 8.25 0.13
C GLU A 490 12.59 9.29 0.84
N ARG A 491 12.16 9.77 2.02
CA ARG A 491 12.87 10.83 2.75
C ARG A 491 14.10 10.33 3.51
N HIS A 492 14.01 9.16 4.14
CA HIS A 492 15.05 8.69 5.07
C HIS A 492 15.87 7.52 4.54
N PHE A 493 15.35 6.77 3.58
CA PHE A 493 15.99 5.62 2.95
C PHE A 493 15.90 5.65 1.41
N PRO A 494 16.19 6.76 0.73
CA PRO A 494 15.90 6.94 -0.70
C PRO A 494 16.51 5.85 -1.58
N ARG A 495 17.75 5.44 -1.29
CA ARG A 495 18.44 4.36 -2.03
C ARG A 495 17.68 3.03 -1.95
N LEU A 496 16.99 2.73 -0.85
CA LEU A 496 16.28 1.46 -0.66
C LEU A 496 14.98 1.35 -1.48
N VAL A 497 14.44 2.47 -1.95
CA VAL A 497 13.24 2.52 -2.80
C VAL A 497 13.54 3.09 -4.18
N ASP A 498 14.82 3.22 -4.52
CA ASP A 498 15.28 3.66 -5.82
C ASP A 498 15.16 2.52 -6.86
N TYR A 499 14.70 2.87 -8.05
CA TYR A 499 14.41 1.90 -9.11
C TYR A 499 15.71 1.33 -9.69
N ASP A 500 16.66 2.20 -10.01
CA ASP A 500 17.94 1.81 -10.59
C ASP A 500 18.76 0.97 -9.59
N PHE A 501 18.78 1.36 -8.32
CA PHE A 501 19.43 0.57 -7.27
C PHE A 501 18.80 -0.82 -7.15
N THR A 502 17.47 -0.92 -7.16
CA THR A 502 16.80 -2.22 -7.04
C THR A 502 17.07 -3.11 -8.26
N ALA A 503 17.14 -2.52 -9.45
CA ALA A 503 17.50 -3.24 -10.68
C ALA A 503 18.97 -3.71 -10.66
N LEU A 504 19.90 -2.83 -10.27
CA LEU A 504 21.32 -3.14 -10.11
C LEU A 504 21.55 -4.29 -9.13
N MET A 505 20.82 -4.32 -8.02
CA MET A 505 20.93 -5.44 -7.08
C MET A 505 20.50 -6.77 -7.68
N GLU A 506 19.51 -6.78 -8.57
CA GLU A 506 19.12 -8.02 -9.25
C GLU A 506 20.17 -8.42 -10.30
N ASP A 507 20.78 -7.45 -10.98
CA ASP A 507 21.87 -7.70 -11.92
C ASP A 507 23.13 -8.21 -11.16
N ASP A 508 23.42 -7.69 -9.96
CA ASP A 508 24.49 -8.20 -9.09
C ASP A 508 24.23 -9.66 -8.65
N LEU A 509 22.97 -10.02 -8.35
CA LEU A 509 22.60 -11.41 -8.07
C LEU A 509 22.82 -12.32 -9.30
N ASP A 510 22.63 -11.79 -10.51
CA ASP A 510 22.94 -12.49 -11.75
C ASP A 510 24.46 -12.65 -11.94
N GLU A 511 25.26 -11.64 -11.57
CA GLU A 511 26.72 -11.76 -11.55
C GLU A 511 27.25 -12.74 -10.49
N ILE A 512 26.56 -12.91 -9.36
CA ILE A 512 26.86 -13.97 -8.38
C ILE A 512 26.54 -15.34 -8.97
N ALA A 513 25.39 -15.48 -9.64
CA ALA A 513 25.03 -16.71 -10.35
C ALA A 513 26.08 -17.08 -11.42
N ASN A 514 26.60 -16.06 -12.13
CA ASN A 514 27.66 -16.24 -13.13
C ASN A 514 29.06 -16.52 -12.54
N GLY A 515 29.22 -16.45 -11.21
CA GLY A 515 30.51 -16.60 -10.53
C GLY A 515 31.45 -15.39 -10.67
N THR A 516 30.95 -14.26 -11.18
CA THR A 516 31.72 -13.00 -11.33
C THR A 516 31.82 -12.24 -10.00
N LEU A 517 30.74 -12.27 -9.19
CA LEU A 517 30.68 -11.67 -7.86
C LEU A 517 30.59 -12.73 -6.76
N ASN A 518 31.02 -12.37 -5.54
CA ASN A 518 30.99 -13.25 -4.38
C ASN A 518 29.97 -12.76 -3.35
N LEU A 519 29.23 -13.69 -2.74
CA LEU A 519 28.19 -13.44 -1.73
C LEU A 519 28.68 -12.58 -0.55
N VAL A 520 29.76 -12.98 0.12
CA VAL A 520 30.18 -12.38 1.40
C VAL A 520 30.65 -10.92 1.24
N PRO A 521 31.54 -10.58 0.29
CA PRO A 521 31.92 -9.19 0.06
C PRO A 521 30.72 -8.30 -0.32
N TRP A 522 29.79 -8.84 -1.13
CA TRP A 522 28.61 -8.11 -1.55
C TRP A 522 27.67 -7.80 -0.38
N LEU A 523 27.36 -8.80 0.46
CA LEU A 523 26.54 -8.61 1.67
C LEU A 523 27.20 -7.68 2.69
N ASN A 524 28.53 -7.74 2.85
CA ASN A 524 29.28 -6.81 3.70
C ASN A 524 29.10 -5.37 3.21
N ALA A 525 29.32 -5.13 1.91
CA ALA A 525 29.16 -3.80 1.31
C ALA A 525 27.73 -3.25 1.47
N PHE A 526 26.73 -4.11 1.32
CA PHE A 526 25.33 -3.73 1.52
C PHE A 526 24.98 -3.41 2.99
N TYR A 527 25.38 -4.29 3.92
CA TYR A 527 24.92 -4.24 5.30
C TYR A 527 25.74 -3.30 6.18
N PHE A 528 27.08 -3.43 6.13
CA PHE A 528 28.01 -2.63 6.92
C PHE A 528 28.55 -1.40 6.19
N GLY A 529 28.41 -1.36 4.86
CA GLY A 529 28.78 -0.22 4.05
C GLY A 529 30.04 -0.46 3.21
N SER A 530 30.34 0.54 2.40
CA SER A 530 31.49 0.66 1.50
C SER A 530 32.02 2.11 1.57
N ASP A 531 33.08 2.42 0.82
CA ASP A 531 33.66 3.77 0.82
C ASP A 531 32.65 4.87 0.44
N ASP A 532 31.66 4.54 -0.40
CA ASP A 532 30.64 5.47 -0.91
C ASP A 532 29.27 5.35 -0.21
N ASP A 533 29.09 4.41 0.74
CA ASP A 533 27.82 4.24 1.46
C ASP A 533 28.03 3.67 2.86
N ILE A 534 27.41 4.29 3.87
CA ILE A 534 27.50 3.87 5.29
C ILE A 534 26.83 2.51 5.60
N GLY A 535 26.11 1.90 4.66
CA GLY A 535 25.47 0.60 4.83
C GLY A 535 24.10 0.65 5.51
N LEU A 536 23.33 -0.44 5.41
CA LEU A 536 21.98 -0.54 5.95
C LEU A 536 21.95 -0.38 7.48
N LEU A 537 22.85 -1.05 8.20
CA LEU A 537 22.85 -1.06 9.67
C LEU A 537 23.04 0.35 10.24
N ALA A 538 24.03 1.09 9.71
CA ALA A 538 24.28 2.46 10.14
C ALA A 538 23.11 3.39 9.80
N LYS A 539 22.50 3.26 8.61
CA LYS A 539 21.32 4.06 8.23
C LYS A 539 20.15 3.90 9.20
N VAL A 540 19.89 2.69 9.65
CA VAL A 540 18.77 2.39 10.56
C VAL A 540 19.08 2.81 11.99
N THR A 541 20.30 2.58 12.48
CA THR A 541 20.66 2.84 13.88
C THR A 541 20.92 4.32 14.18
N THR A 542 21.50 5.07 13.24
CA THR A 542 21.93 6.46 13.49
C THR A 542 20.86 7.52 13.22
N ARG A 543 19.89 7.23 12.33
CA ARG A 543 18.92 8.24 11.84
C ARG A 543 17.52 8.08 12.37
N LEU A 544 17.30 7.18 13.33
CA LEU A 544 15.96 6.89 13.83
C LEU A 544 15.36 8.11 14.54
N ASP A 545 16.17 8.86 15.30
CA ASP A 545 15.71 10.01 16.08
C ASP A 545 15.40 11.23 15.19
N ASP A 546 15.98 11.31 13.99
CA ASP A 546 15.74 12.37 13.00
C ASP A 546 14.37 12.27 12.32
N ILE A 547 13.67 11.13 12.45
CA ILE A 547 12.38 10.91 11.79
C ILE A 547 11.26 11.48 12.66
N ASP A 548 10.64 12.57 12.20
CA ASP A 548 9.38 13.09 12.75
C ASP A 548 8.20 12.19 12.31
N PRO A 549 7.57 11.45 13.25
CA PRO A 549 6.43 10.57 12.95
C PRO A 549 5.24 11.29 12.32
N LYS A 550 4.97 12.56 12.71
CA LYS A 550 3.85 13.33 12.17
C LYS A 550 4.15 13.67 10.72
N ALA A 551 5.33 14.22 10.43
CA ALA A 551 5.71 14.62 9.07
C ALA A 551 5.69 13.48 8.03
N VAL A 552 6.02 12.24 8.42
CA VAL A 552 6.00 11.08 7.50
C VAL A 552 4.62 10.43 7.41
N SER A 553 3.75 10.64 8.39
CA SER A 553 2.39 10.07 8.43
C SER A 553 1.33 11.04 7.93
N THR A 554 1.74 12.22 7.46
CA THR A 554 0.87 13.25 6.90
C THR A 554 0.95 13.26 5.37
N VAL A 555 -0.21 13.33 4.71
CA VAL A 555 -0.37 13.54 3.27
C VAL A 555 -1.15 14.84 3.06
N PRO A 556 -0.58 15.86 2.41
CA PRO A 556 -1.30 17.11 2.13
C PRO A 556 -2.35 16.89 1.04
N LEU A 557 -3.53 17.50 1.20
CA LEU A 557 -4.59 17.54 0.18
C LEU A 557 -4.73 18.91 -0.47
N GLY A 558 -4.47 19.98 0.27
CA GLY A 558 -4.62 21.36 -0.20
C GLY A 558 -4.81 22.33 0.97
N GLU A 559 -5.48 23.45 0.72
CA GLU A 559 -5.81 24.48 1.70
C GLU A 559 -7.31 24.83 1.59
N THR A 560 -7.93 25.29 2.69
CA THR A 560 -9.28 25.85 2.66
C THR A 560 -9.29 27.24 2.00
N GLU A 561 -10.48 27.81 1.77
CA GLU A 561 -10.61 29.18 1.26
C GLU A 561 -9.95 30.22 2.20
N GLU A 562 -9.89 29.94 3.51
CA GLU A 562 -9.23 30.75 4.53
C GLU A 562 -7.71 30.51 4.62
N GLY A 563 -7.15 29.61 3.81
CA GLY A 563 -5.73 29.27 3.80
C GLY A 563 -5.31 28.28 4.89
N GLU A 564 -6.26 27.55 5.51
CA GLU A 564 -5.91 26.51 6.48
C GLU A 564 -5.48 25.21 5.76
N PRO A 565 -4.35 24.59 6.13
CA PRO A 565 -3.90 23.36 5.48
C PRO A 565 -4.87 22.21 5.77
N VAL A 566 -5.26 21.51 4.71
CA VAL A 566 -6.09 20.30 4.75
C VAL A 566 -5.19 19.09 4.55
N ILE A 567 -5.12 18.24 5.56
CA ILE A 567 -4.19 17.11 5.57
C ILE A 567 -4.90 15.80 5.93
N VAL A 568 -4.35 14.70 5.44
CA VAL A 568 -4.66 13.35 5.90
C VAL A 568 -3.54 12.86 6.79
N CYS A 569 -3.88 12.31 7.95
CA CYS A 569 -2.95 11.75 8.90
C CYS A 569 -3.20 10.25 9.08
N VAL A 570 -2.12 9.45 9.05
CA VAL A 570 -2.14 8.02 9.35
C VAL A 570 -1.74 7.84 10.82
N GLY A 571 -2.73 7.71 11.68
CA GLY A 571 -2.52 7.53 13.12
C GLY A 571 -2.54 6.06 13.55
N LYS A 572 -2.19 5.84 14.82
CA LYS A 572 -2.31 4.52 15.49
C LYS A 572 -3.72 3.91 15.42
N PHE A 573 -4.75 4.77 15.40
CA PHE A 573 -6.16 4.37 15.42
C PHE A 573 -6.83 4.38 14.05
N GLY A 574 -6.06 4.61 12.97
CA GLY A 574 -6.58 4.69 11.61
C GLY A 574 -6.28 6.03 10.95
N THR A 575 -6.81 6.18 9.74
CA THR A 575 -6.60 7.36 8.91
C THR A 575 -7.70 8.39 9.18
N TYR A 576 -7.32 9.66 9.26
CA TYR A 576 -8.24 10.77 9.51
C TYR A 576 -7.81 12.02 8.75
N VAL A 577 -8.76 12.91 8.46
CA VAL A 577 -8.49 14.27 7.95
C VAL A 577 -8.35 15.24 9.11
N GLU A 578 -7.51 16.26 8.97
CA GLU A 578 -7.27 17.31 9.97
C GLU A 578 -7.25 18.69 9.30
N VAL A 579 -7.97 19.66 9.88
CA VAL A 579 -8.02 21.09 9.47
C VAL A 579 -8.15 21.94 10.74
N GLY A 580 -7.26 22.90 10.95
CA GLY A 580 -7.34 23.83 12.10
C GLY A 580 -7.42 23.14 13.47
N GLY A 581 -6.86 21.93 13.61
CA GLY A 581 -6.93 21.10 14.82
C GLY A 581 -8.23 20.29 14.98
N ARG A 582 -9.21 20.43 14.09
CA ARG A 582 -10.38 19.56 14.00
C ARG A 582 -10.01 18.30 13.22
N THR A 583 -10.52 17.13 13.64
CA THR A 583 -10.22 15.85 13.01
C THR A 583 -11.47 15.04 12.71
N ALA A 584 -11.49 14.29 11.59
CA ALA A 584 -12.54 13.31 11.29
C ALA A 584 -11.94 12.03 10.69
N THR A 585 -12.37 10.87 11.20
CA THR A 585 -11.93 9.57 10.67
C THR A 585 -12.48 9.35 9.27
N ILE A 586 -11.64 8.83 8.36
CA ILE A 586 -12.06 8.47 7.01
C ILE A 586 -12.09 6.95 6.81
N PRO A 587 -12.94 6.42 5.92
CA PRO A 587 -12.97 4.99 5.62
C PRO A 587 -11.62 4.44 5.17
N LYS A 588 -11.31 3.19 5.54
CA LYS A 588 -10.04 2.52 5.17
C LYS A 588 -9.85 2.40 3.65
N ASN A 589 -10.95 2.29 2.91
CA ASN A 589 -10.99 2.20 1.45
C ASN A 589 -11.25 3.56 0.78
N GLN A 590 -11.09 4.68 1.51
CA GLN A 590 -11.13 6.00 0.90
C GLN A 590 -10.05 6.08 -0.19
N ILE A 591 -10.49 6.42 -1.39
CA ILE A 591 -9.63 6.51 -2.57
C ILE A 591 -8.92 7.86 -2.51
N PRO A 592 -7.57 7.89 -2.65
CA PRO A 592 -6.81 9.12 -2.45
C PRO A 592 -7.18 10.26 -3.40
N ASP A 593 -7.31 10.02 -4.71
CA ASP A 593 -7.69 11.09 -5.67
C ASP A 593 -9.15 11.57 -5.55
N GLU A 594 -10.04 10.76 -4.98
CA GLU A 594 -11.44 11.13 -4.71
C GLU A 594 -11.59 11.90 -3.38
N LEU A 595 -10.51 12.05 -2.60
CA LEU A 595 -10.51 12.81 -1.34
C LEU A 595 -10.06 14.26 -1.58
N SER A 596 -10.96 15.07 -2.15
CA SER A 596 -10.73 16.50 -2.33
C SER A 596 -10.81 17.28 -1.00
N VAL A 597 -10.42 18.56 -1.03
CA VAL A 597 -10.60 19.49 0.11
C VAL A 597 -12.07 19.53 0.54
N GLU A 598 -12.99 19.65 -0.41
CA GLU A 598 -14.44 19.68 -0.15
C GLU A 598 -14.89 18.39 0.53
N LYS A 599 -14.40 17.24 0.06
CA LYS A 599 -14.75 15.94 0.65
C LYS A 599 -14.18 15.77 2.06
N ALA A 600 -12.96 16.25 2.31
CA ALA A 600 -12.37 16.27 3.64
C ALA A 600 -13.18 17.16 4.61
N LEU A 601 -13.63 18.33 4.15
CA LEU A 601 -14.51 19.21 4.93
C LEU A 601 -15.88 18.58 5.19
N GLU A 602 -16.42 17.82 4.24
CA GLU A 602 -17.65 17.04 4.44
C GLU A 602 -17.49 16.08 5.63
N PHE A 603 -16.40 15.29 5.68
CA PHE A 603 -16.12 14.40 6.82
C PHE A 603 -16.00 15.16 8.14
N LEU A 604 -15.39 16.35 8.14
CA LEU A 604 -15.23 17.19 9.33
C LEU A 604 -16.54 17.84 9.82
N ASN A 605 -17.50 18.01 8.92
CA ASN A 605 -18.80 18.62 9.20
C ASN A 605 -19.89 17.56 9.44
N GLN A 606 -19.62 16.29 9.16
CA GLN A 606 -20.53 15.20 9.51
C GLN A 606 -20.76 15.17 11.02
N PRO A 607 -22.02 15.05 11.47
CA PRO A 607 -22.33 14.98 12.89
C PRO A 607 -21.66 13.74 13.48
N THR A 608 -20.77 13.96 14.45
CA THR A 608 -20.08 12.88 15.20
C THR A 608 -21.04 12.00 16.02
N GLU A 609 -22.30 12.42 16.13
CA GLU A 609 -23.36 11.76 16.91
C GLU A 609 -24.71 11.93 16.20
N ILE A 610 -25.40 10.82 15.97
CA ILE A 610 -26.79 10.76 15.50
C ILE A 610 -27.64 10.29 16.68
N VAL A 611 -28.63 11.07 17.10
CA VAL A 611 -29.59 10.65 18.12
C VAL A 611 -30.72 9.89 17.44
N LEU A 612 -30.86 8.59 17.75
CA LEU A 612 -31.86 7.72 17.15
C LEU A 612 -33.22 7.79 17.87
N GLY A 613 -33.20 8.21 19.14
CA GLY A 613 -34.36 8.32 20.01
C GLY A 613 -33.99 7.97 21.45
N ASP A 614 -34.98 7.82 22.32
CA ASP A 614 -34.78 7.40 23.70
C ASP A 614 -35.13 5.93 23.88
N ASP A 615 -34.34 5.22 24.69
CA ASP A 615 -34.64 3.84 25.07
C ASP A 615 -35.87 3.79 26.00
N PRO A 616 -36.90 3.00 25.67
CA PRO A 616 -38.15 2.99 26.42
C PRO A 616 -38.02 2.41 27.84
N GLU A 617 -36.99 1.62 28.14
CA GLU A 617 -36.79 1.02 29.47
C GLU A 617 -36.04 1.96 30.43
N THR A 618 -35.00 2.64 29.95
CA THR A 618 -34.10 3.45 30.76
C THR A 618 -34.32 4.96 30.63
N GLY A 619 -35.01 5.41 29.57
CA GLY A 619 -35.16 6.82 29.23
C GLY A 619 -33.86 7.50 28.78
N LEU A 620 -32.80 6.74 28.54
CA LEU A 620 -31.52 7.26 28.06
C LEU A 620 -31.52 7.39 26.54
N PRO A 621 -30.83 8.40 25.97
CA PRO A 621 -30.75 8.56 24.53
C PRO A 621 -29.94 7.43 23.90
N VAL A 622 -30.49 6.80 22.87
CA VAL A 622 -29.76 5.87 22.00
C VAL A 622 -29.13 6.69 20.88
N ILE A 623 -27.80 6.60 20.78
CA ILE A 623 -27.02 7.38 19.82
C ILE A 623 -26.20 6.45 18.92
N ALA A 624 -26.05 6.81 17.65
CA ALA A 624 -25.12 6.19 16.73
C ALA A 624 -23.93 7.13 16.47
N LYS A 625 -22.72 6.57 16.43
CA LYS A 625 -21.46 7.32 16.30
C LYS A 625 -20.47 6.59 15.42
N ALA A 626 -19.61 7.35 14.73
CA ALA A 626 -18.40 6.79 14.15
C ALA A 626 -17.34 6.62 15.26
N GLY A 627 -16.91 5.38 15.50
CA GLY A 627 -15.89 5.04 16.49
C GLY A 627 -14.60 4.51 15.86
N GLN A 628 -13.54 4.41 16.67
CA GLN A 628 -12.21 3.92 16.25
C GLN A 628 -12.19 2.50 15.64
N PHE A 629 -13.20 1.68 15.94
CA PHE A 629 -13.33 0.30 15.44
C PHE A 629 -14.42 0.14 14.37
N GLY A 630 -15.00 1.26 13.92
CA GLY A 630 -16.17 1.29 13.07
C GLY A 630 -17.35 2.01 13.74
N PRO A 631 -18.45 2.24 13.00
CA PRO A 631 -19.63 2.85 13.56
C PRO A 631 -20.26 1.94 14.62
N TYR A 632 -20.82 2.54 15.67
CA TYR A 632 -21.42 1.83 16.79
C TYR A 632 -22.63 2.59 17.36
N VAL A 633 -23.46 1.89 18.11
CA VAL A 633 -24.56 2.47 18.90
C VAL A 633 -24.23 2.44 20.39
N SER A 634 -24.75 3.42 21.12
CA SER A 634 -24.54 3.59 22.56
C SER A 634 -25.87 3.92 23.25
N LEU A 635 -26.14 3.22 24.36
CA LEU A 635 -27.23 3.53 25.27
C LEU A 635 -26.76 4.57 26.29
N GLY A 636 -27.10 5.83 26.03
CA GLY A 636 -26.60 7.00 26.77
C GLY A 636 -25.36 7.62 26.15
N ARG A 637 -25.10 8.88 26.52
CA ARG A 637 -23.88 9.61 26.13
C ARG A 637 -22.74 9.27 27.07
N PHE A 638 -21.53 9.20 26.52
CA PHE A 638 -20.33 9.15 27.35
C PHE A 638 -20.15 10.46 28.11
N PRO A 639 -19.61 10.40 29.35
CA PRO A 639 -19.21 11.60 30.06
C PRO A 639 -18.20 12.38 29.21
N LYS A 640 -18.42 13.69 29.01
CA LYS A 640 -17.50 14.53 28.24
C LYS A 640 -16.23 14.75 29.07
N SER A 641 -15.13 14.10 28.65
CA SER A 641 -13.79 14.43 29.17
C SER A 641 -13.37 15.83 28.70
N PRO A 642 -12.53 16.55 29.46
CA PRO A 642 -11.94 17.81 29.00
C PRO A 642 -11.20 17.60 27.66
N SER A 643 -11.20 18.63 26.80
CA SER A 643 -10.53 18.54 25.49
C SER A 643 -9.01 18.37 25.67
N PRO A 644 -8.30 17.63 24.81
CA PRO A 644 -6.85 17.45 24.95
C PRO A 644 -6.04 18.76 24.98
N SER A 645 -6.60 19.82 24.41
CA SER A 645 -6.01 21.17 24.36
C SER A 645 -6.34 22.06 25.56
N SER A 646 -7.23 21.66 26.47
CA SER A 646 -7.54 22.45 27.68
C SER A 646 -6.53 22.15 28.81
N PRO A 647 -6.40 23.04 29.81
CA PRO A 647 -5.60 22.77 31.01
C PRO A 647 -5.98 21.45 31.69
N GLY A 648 -7.28 21.17 31.82
CA GLY A 648 -7.80 19.91 32.36
C GLY A 648 -7.42 18.68 31.54
N GLY A 649 -7.44 18.76 30.20
CA GLY A 649 -7.02 17.65 29.33
C GLY A 649 -5.51 17.39 29.41
N ARG A 650 -4.69 18.45 29.47
CA ARG A 650 -3.24 18.34 29.69
C ARG A 650 -2.92 17.77 31.07
N LEU A 651 -3.66 18.19 32.11
CA LEU A 651 -3.55 17.64 33.46
C LEU A 651 -3.93 16.16 33.51
N GLN A 652 -4.99 15.76 32.80
CA GLN A 652 -5.41 14.36 32.68
C GLN A 652 -4.37 13.48 31.97
N ALA A 653 -3.63 14.03 31.01
CA ALA A 653 -2.60 13.33 30.25
C ALA A 653 -1.32 13.04 31.05
N GLN A 654 -1.12 13.74 32.18
CA GLN A 654 0.05 13.55 33.03
C GLN A 654 0.06 12.14 33.66
N PRO A 655 1.24 11.54 33.87
CA PRO A 655 1.35 10.19 34.44
C PRO A 655 1.14 10.22 35.97
N LEU A 656 -0.02 10.70 36.44
CA LEU A 656 -0.35 10.96 37.86
C LEU A 656 -0.28 9.72 38.77
N HIS A 657 -0.10 8.53 38.19
CA HIS A 657 0.13 7.29 38.94
C HIS A 657 1.58 7.13 39.44
N LYS A 658 2.54 7.85 38.82
CA LYS A 658 3.97 7.85 39.19
C LYS A 658 4.17 8.40 40.60
N LYS A 659 5.19 7.90 41.29
CA LYS A 659 5.41 8.16 42.72
C LYS A 659 5.63 9.64 43.03
N GLU A 660 6.50 10.31 42.27
CA GLU A 660 6.83 11.73 42.40
C GLU A 660 5.62 12.64 42.18
N LEU A 661 4.77 12.33 41.19
CA LEU A 661 3.56 13.10 40.94
C LEU A 661 2.51 12.85 42.01
N LYS A 662 2.40 11.64 42.55
CA LYS A 662 1.55 11.36 43.73
C LYS A 662 2.01 12.12 44.97
N ASP A 663 3.33 12.23 45.18
CA ASP A 663 3.88 13.01 46.31
C ASP A 663 3.63 14.51 46.10
N ALA A 664 3.88 15.03 44.90
CA ALA A 664 3.62 16.43 44.54
C ALA A 664 2.13 16.79 44.66
N LEU A 665 1.23 15.94 44.17
CA LEU A 665 -0.22 16.10 44.34
C LEU A 665 -0.64 16.06 45.80
N ALA A 666 0.02 15.26 46.63
CA ALA A 666 -0.27 15.22 48.06
C ALA A 666 0.10 16.53 48.75
N TYR A 667 1.23 17.15 48.39
CA TYR A 667 1.57 18.49 48.86
C TYR A 667 0.56 19.53 48.40
N LEU A 668 0.19 19.53 47.12
CA LEU A 668 -0.79 20.45 46.55
C LEU A 668 -2.17 20.32 47.23
N ARG A 669 -2.67 19.10 47.40
CA ARG A 669 -3.92 18.82 48.14
C ARG A 669 -3.81 19.15 49.63
N SER A 670 -2.63 19.00 50.23
CA SER A 670 -2.45 19.34 51.64
C SER A 670 -2.52 20.85 51.91
N ILE A 671 -2.29 21.71 50.92
CA ILE A 671 -2.34 23.18 51.09
C ILE A 671 -3.63 23.82 50.52
N ALA A 672 -4.49 23.02 49.89
CA ALA A 672 -5.80 23.44 49.40
C ALA A 672 -6.72 23.92 50.53
N ALA A 673 -7.80 24.63 50.18
CA ALA A 673 -8.75 25.18 51.15
C ALA A 673 -9.41 24.09 52.01
N ALA A 674 -9.67 22.92 51.43
CA ALA A 674 -10.16 21.71 52.10
C ALA A 674 -9.17 20.56 51.88
N PRO A 675 -8.22 20.32 52.82
CA PRO A 675 -7.19 19.32 52.63
C PRO A 675 -7.74 17.89 52.81
N ASP A 676 -7.28 16.97 51.95
CA ASP A 676 -7.56 15.54 52.03
C ASP A 676 -6.62 14.85 53.04
N ASP A 677 -7.17 14.08 53.98
CA ASP A 677 -6.39 13.48 55.08
C ASP A 677 -5.33 12.49 54.60
N GLU A 678 -5.61 11.71 53.54
CA GLU A 678 -4.64 10.78 52.97
C GLU A 678 -3.51 11.54 52.23
N ALA A 679 -3.82 12.66 51.58
CA ALA A 679 -2.84 13.56 51.01
C ALA A 679 -1.97 14.23 52.09
N VAL A 680 -2.56 14.71 53.19
CA VAL A 680 -1.83 15.28 54.33
C VAL A 680 -0.89 14.25 54.94
N LYS A 681 -1.38 13.03 55.17
CA LYS A 681 -0.58 11.88 55.67
C LYS A 681 0.59 11.57 54.74
N ARG A 682 0.34 11.52 53.43
CA ARG A 682 1.37 11.26 52.42
C ARG A 682 2.40 12.37 52.33
N ALA A 683 1.98 13.64 52.33
CA ALA A 683 2.87 14.79 52.29
C ALA A 683 3.73 14.89 53.57
N LEU A 684 3.18 14.54 54.73
CA LEU A 684 3.89 14.56 56.01
C LEU A 684 5.04 13.54 56.07
N VAL A 685 4.91 12.38 55.42
CA VAL A 685 5.95 11.31 55.48
C VAL A 685 6.91 11.28 54.30
N ASN A 686 6.71 12.11 53.27
CA ASN A 686 7.58 12.20 52.09
C ASN A 686 8.09 13.64 51.93
N PRO A 687 9.40 13.95 52.05
CA PRO A 687 10.49 13.01 52.29
C PRO A 687 10.42 12.39 53.69
N LYS A 688 11.21 11.34 53.95
CA LYS A 688 11.14 10.60 55.21
C LYS A 688 11.47 11.49 56.43
N ARG A 689 10.44 11.86 57.21
CA ARG A 689 10.59 12.67 58.45
C ARG A 689 10.68 11.87 59.74
N GLY A 690 10.70 10.54 59.67
CA GLY A 690 10.74 9.68 60.87
C GLY A 690 9.44 9.68 61.69
N ILE A 691 8.32 10.04 61.06
CA ILE A 691 6.97 9.90 61.65
C ILE A 691 6.60 8.41 61.66
N SER A 692 6.31 7.88 62.85
CA SER A 692 6.05 6.46 63.05
C SER A 692 4.56 6.12 62.88
N LYS A 693 4.23 4.84 62.65
CA LYS A 693 2.84 4.37 62.65
C LYS A 693 2.10 4.74 63.95
N ARG A 694 2.77 4.60 65.10
CA ARG A 694 2.24 4.97 66.42
C ARG A 694 1.88 6.47 66.51
N THR A 695 2.60 7.33 65.79
CA THR A 695 2.30 8.77 65.72
C THR A 695 0.97 9.00 65.01
N PHE A 696 0.72 8.29 63.90
CA PHE A 696 -0.57 8.36 63.21
C PHE A 696 -1.70 7.76 64.06
N GLU A 697 -1.48 6.64 64.75
CA GLU A 697 -2.49 6.05 65.63
C GLU A 697 -2.93 7.03 66.74
N LEU A 698 -2.01 7.84 67.28
CA LEU A 698 -2.35 8.88 68.26
C LEU A 698 -3.17 10.04 67.65
N LEU A 699 -2.84 10.47 66.44
CA LEU A 699 -3.56 11.53 65.72
C LEU A 699 -4.93 11.06 65.23
N GLU A 700 -5.04 9.80 64.77
CA GLU A 700 -6.29 9.19 64.33
C GLU A 700 -7.28 9.09 65.51
N VAL A 701 -6.81 8.76 66.73
CA VAL A 701 -7.65 8.82 67.94
C VAL A 701 -8.15 10.25 68.23
N CYS A 702 -7.35 11.28 67.94
CA CYS A 702 -7.77 12.67 68.08
C CYS A 702 -8.85 13.03 67.03
N VAL A 703 -8.62 12.68 65.76
CA VAL A 703 -9.58 12.86 64.65
C VAL A 703 -10.92 12.17 64.96
N GLU A 704 -10.90 10.93 65.45
CA GLU A 704 -12.12 10.19 65.81
C GLU A 704 -12.87 10.81 67.00
N ALA A 705 -12.14 11.37 67.97
CA ALA A 705 -12.72 11.95 69.18
C ALA A 705 -13.36 13.33 68.95
N THR A 706 -12.82 14.13 68.02
CA THR A 706 -13.25 15.52 67.78
C THR A 706 -14.00 15.70 66.46
N GLY A 707 -13.88 14.76 65.53
CA GLY A 707 -14.43 14.86 64.18
C GLY A 707 -13.73 15.91 63.30
N CYS A 708 -12.52 16.35 63.67
CA CYS A 708 -11.74 17.30 62.87
C CYS A 708 -10.96 16.60 61.74
N SER A 709 -10.36 17.35 60.82
CA SER A 709 -9.47 16.78 59.80
C SER A 709 -8.13 16.37 60.40
N LEU A 710 -7.38 15.49 59.72
CA LEU A 710 -6.00 15.17 60.10
C LEU A 710 -5.12 16.43 60.10
N ALA A 711 -5.39 17.39 59.21
CA ALA A 711 -4.68 18.66 59.20
C ALA A 711 -4.88 19.45 60.50
N ASP A 712 -6.11 19.45 61.05
CA ASP A 712 -6.43 20.09 62.32
C ASP A 712 -5.84 19.32 63.51
N ALA A 713 -5.90 17.98 63.48
CA ALA A 713 -5.31 17.13 64.52
C ALA A 713 -3.78 17.27 64.61
N LEU A 714 -3.10 17.62 63.51
CA LEU A 714 -1.67 17.93 63.53
C LEU A 714 -1.36 19.21 64.32
N GLU A 715 -2.25 20.21 64.31
CA GLU A 715 -2.06 21.46 65.08
C GLU A 715 -2.06 21.17 66.59
N GLU A 716 -2.87 20.20 67.01
CA GLU A 716 -3.00 19.74 68.39
C GLU A 716 -2.14 18.50 68.71
N ALA A 717 -1.11 18.21 67.91
CA ALA A 717 -0.33 16.98 68.02
C ALA A 717 0.31 16.76 69.41
N GLU A 718 0.68 17.84 70.12
CA GLU A 718 1.21 17.76 71.48
C GLU A 718 0.13 17.29 72.48
N GLU A 719 -1.09 17.78 72.35
CA GLU A 719 -2.24 17.38 73.18
C GLU A 719 -2.68 15.94 72.88
N ALA A 720 -2.55 15.51 71.62
CA ALA A 720 -2.72 14.12 71.19
C ALA A 720 -1.62 13.17 71.70
N GLY A 721 -0.62 13.67 72.44
CA GLY A 721 0.44 12.86 73.06
C GLY A 721 1.65 12.59 72.16
N VAL A 722 1.78 13.28 71.03
CA VAL A 722 2.97 13.23 70.17
C VAL A 722 4.08 14.08 70.80
N THR A 723 5.25 13.49 71.02
CA THR A 723 6.38 14.15 71.69
C THR A 723 7.71 13.95 70.97
N GLY A 724 8.75 14.69 71.37
CA GLY A 724 10.11 14.50 70.88
C GLY A 724 10.31 14.85 69.41
N ARG A 725 11.08 14.04 68.67
CA ARG A 725 11.43 14.31 67.27
C ARG A 725 10.19 14.37 66.37
N ALA A 726 9.21 13.50 66.57
CA ALA A 726 7.99 13.49 65.75
C ALA A 726 7.20 14.80 65.86
N LEU A 727 7.08 15.36 67.07
CA LEU A 727 6.41 16.65 67.28
C LEU A 727 7.14 17.80 66.59
N LYS A 728 8.49 17.79 66.62
CA LYS A 728 9.31 18.80 65.93
C LYS A 728 9.08 18.76 64.41
N GLU A 729 9.04 17.58 63.82
CA GLU A 729 8.84 17.40 62.37
C GLU A 729 7.41 17.75 61.93
N ILE A 730 6.39 17.45 62.76
CA ILE A 730 5.01 17.89 62.53
C ILE A 730 4.92 19.42 62.55
N ARG A 731 5.52 20.08 63.54
CA ARG A 731 5.56 21.56 63.59
C ARG A 731 6.24 22.15 62.36
N SER A 732 7.39 21.60 61.95
CA SER A 732 8.08 22.05 60.74
C SER A 732 7.22 21.90 59.47
N PHE A 733 6.41 20.84 59.39
CA PHE A 733 5.49 20.62 58.27
C PHE A 733 4.29 21.59 58.32
N LEU A 734 3.76 21.90 59.50
CA LEU A 734 2.69 22.90 59.66
C LEU A 734 3.19 24.31 59.34
N ASP A 735 4.38 24.69 59.79
CA ASP A 735 5.02 25.97 59.47
C ASP A 735 5.22 26.11 57.96
N LEU A 736 5.67 25.03 57.30
CA LEU A 736 5.80 24.96 55.85
C LEU A 736 4.44 25.20 55.18
N ARG A 737 3.41 24.44 55.54
CA ARG A 737 2.04 24.58 54.98
C ARG A 737 1.51 26.00 55.17
N ARG A 738 1.68 26.58 56.35
CA ARG A 738 1.24 27.95 56.66
C ARG A 738 1.97 28.97 55.80
N THR A 739 3.30 28.87 55.71
CA THR A 739 4.13 29.79 54.90
C THR A 739 3.70 29.78 53.43
N ILE A 740 3.38 28.61 52.89
CA ILE A 740 2.96 28.46 51.50
C ILE A 740 1.53 29.01 51.29
N ARG A 741 0.60 28.75 52.22
CA ARG A 741 -0.77 29.28 52.15
C ARG A 741 -0.86 30.80 52.32
N GLU A 742 0.08 31.39 53.06
CA GLU A 742 0.18 32.84 53.28
C GLU A 742 1.05 33.54 52.21
N SER A 743 1.61 32.79 51.24
CA SER A 743 2.36 33.34 50.10
C SER A 743 1.41 34.13 49.17
N PRO A 744 1.82 35.27 48.58
CA PRO A 744 0.93 36.11 47.79
C PRO A 744 0.39 35.39 46.53
N ASP A 745 -0.89 35.62 46.22
CA ASP A 745 -1.68 35.12 45.05
C ASP A 745 -1.09 35.42 43.65
N ALA A 746 0.12 35.99 43.56
CA ALA A 746 0.76 36.38 42.31
C ALA A 746 1.71 35.31 41.72
N ALA A 747 1.98 34.22 42.45
CA ALA A 747 2.82 33.12 41.98
C ALA A 747 1.99 32.04 41.26
N ALA A 748 2.51 31.50 40.16
CA ALA A 748 1.85 30.43 39.41
C ALA A 748 1.83 29.12 40.23
N VAL A 749 0.83 28.27 40.02
CA VAL A 749 0.56 27.10 40.90
C VAL A 749 1.71 26.08 40.88
N GLY A 750 2.34 25.87 39.73
CA GLY A 750 3.52 25.03 39.59
C GLY A 750 4.74 25.61 40.32
N GLU A 751 4.94 26.93 40.28
CA GLU A 751 5.98 27.61 41.06
C GLU A 751 5.77 27.44 42.57
N VAL A 752 4.53 27.60 43.04
CA VAL A 752 4.15 27.37 44.45
C VAL A 752 4.46 25.93 44.86
N LEU A 753 4.10 24.94 44.04
CA LEU A 753 4.37 23.54 44.33
C LEU A 753 5.88 23.21 44.30
N ARG A 754 6.63 23.80 43.37
CA ARG A 754 8.09 23.65 43.30
C ARG A 754 8.76 24.19 44.55
N ALA A 755 8.41 25.41 44.96
CA ALA A 755 8.93 26.03 46.18
C ALA A 755 8.57 25.19 47.43
N THR A 756 7.36 24.63 47.45
CA THR A 756 6.90 23.72 48.51
C THR A 756 7.77 22.46 48.62
N LEU A 757 8.02 21.79 47.50
CA LEU A 757 8.80 20.56 47.47
C LEU A 757 10.29 20.79 47.75
N GLU A 758 10.82 21.95 47.34
CA GLU A 758 12.19 22.38 47.66
C GLU A 758 12.33 22.62 49.17
N ALA A 759 11.43 23.41 49.77
CA ALA A 759 11.44 23.72 51.20
C ALA A 759 11.15 22.49 52.08
N ALA A 760 10.37 21.53 51.56
CA ALA A 760 10.16 20.23 52.20
C ALA A 760 11.41 19.33 52.20
N GLY A 761 12.43 19.64 51.39
CA GLY A 761 13.62 18.81 51.16
C GLY A 761 13.41 17.66 50.16
N TYR A 762 12.24 17.59 49.51
CA TYR A 762 11.91 16.50 48.58
C TYR A 762 12.74 16.55 47.30
N LEU A 763 12.90 17.74 46.69
CA LEU A 763 13.70 17.90 45.48
C LEU A 763 15.19 17.63 45.73
N THR A 764 15.68 17.96 46.93
CA THR A 764 17.05 17.62 47.36
C THR A 764 17.24 16.11 47.47
N GLU A 765 16.28 15.37 48.06
CA GLU A 765 16.35 13.89 48.11
C GLU A 765 16.42 13.26 46.70
N LEU A 766 15.64 13.77 45.74
CA LEU A 766 15.65 13.26 44.36
C LEU A 766 16.97 13.57 43.64
N ARG A 767 17.51 14.79 43.81
CA ARG A 767 18.81 15.19 43.23
C ARG A 767 19.96 14.36 43.80
N ASP A 768 20.00 14.19 45.12
CA ASP A 768 21.05 13.40 45.80
C ASP A 768 20.99 11.91 45.41
N SER A 769 19.81 11.42 45.01
CA SER A 769 19.60 10.04 44.56
C SER A 769 19.85 9.83 43.06
N GLY A 770 20.14 10.88 42.29
CA GLY A 770 20.39 10.80 40.84
C GLY A 770 19.16 10.41 40.01
N GLU A 771 17.95 10.74 40.46
CA GLU A 771 16.69 10.37 39.80
C GLU A 771 16.22 11.44 38.79
N ASP A 772 17.05 11.73 37.78
CA ASP A 772 16.82 12.82 36.80
C ASP A 772 15.49 12.69 36.03
N ASP A 773 15.06 11.47 35.71
CA ASP A 773 13.77 11.20 35.05
C ASP A 773 12.56 11.62 35.91
N ARG A 774 12.68 11.54 37.24
CA ARG A 774 11.61 11.95 38.18
C ARG A 774 11.55 13.46 38.30
N LEU A 775 12.71 14.12 38.31
CA LEU A 775 12.80 15.59 38.27
C LEU A 775 12.21 16.13 36.96
N LYS A 776 12.50 15.50 35.83
CA LYS A 776 11.90 15.87 34.54
C LYS A 776 10.37 15.72 34.55
N ASN A 777 9.83 14.62 35.07
CA ASN A 777 8.38 14.44 35.21
C ASN A 777 7.74 15.57 36.05
N LEU A 778 8.43 16.08 37.07
CA LEU A 778 7.94 17.18 37.91
C LEU A 778 7.98 18.53 37.19
N GLU A 779 9.04 18.84 36.43
CA GLU A 779 9.11 20.07 35.65
C GLU A 779 8.02 20.13 34.57
N ASP A 780 7.80 19.02 33.85
CA ASP A 780 6.70 18.90 32.88
C ASP A 780 5.32 19.08 33.56
N PHE A 781 5.18 18.59 34.80
CA PHE A 781 3.97 18.73 35.59
C PHE A 781 3.74 20.17 36.06
N TYR A 782 4.77 20.88 36.51
CA TYR A 782 4.66 22.29 36.93
C TYR A 782 4.16 23.18 35.79
N ALA A 783 4.68 22.99 34.58
CA ALA A 783 4.25 23.76 33.42
C ALA A 783 2.74 23.62 33.13
N VAL A 784 2.17 22.43 33.37
CA VAL A 784 0.72 22.21 33.23
C VAL A 784 -0.06 22.85 34.39
N LEU A 785 0.48 22.83 35.61
CA LEU A 785 -0.16 23.45 36.77
C LEU A 785 -0.21 24.97 36.66
N ASP A 786 0.79 25.60 36.05
CA ASP A 786 0.84 27.05 35.84
C ASP A 786 -0.25 27.58 34.90
N GLU A 787 -0.98 26.70 34.21
CA GLU A 787 -2.15 27.05 33.42
C GLU A 787 -3.43 27.27 34.25
N PHE A 788 -3.39 26.94 35.55
CA PHE A 788 -4.50 27.10 36.49
C PHE A 788 -4.31 28.38 37.32
N SER A 789 -5.42 29.05 37.63
CA SER A 789 -5.38 30.32 38.36
C SER A 789 -5.14 30.14 39.87
N SER A 790 -5.42 28.95 40.41
CA SER A 790 -5.26 28.66 41.84
C SER A 790 -5.04 27.16 42.11
N VAL A 791 -4.54 26.85 43.31
CA VAL A 791 -4.41 25.47 43.80
C VAL A 791 -5.79 24.78 43.87
N ASP A 792 -6.83 25.51 44.29
CA ASP A 792 -8.17 24.95 44.42
C ASP A 792 -8.79 24.62 43.04
N ASP A 793 -8.48 25.39 41.99
CA ASP A 793 -8.90 25.05 40.62
C ASP A 793 -8.29 23.73 40.14
N VAL A 794 -7.01 23.48 40.46
CA VAL A 794 -6.35 22.21 40.16
C VAL A 794 -7.02 21.06 40.91
N VAL A 795 -7.30 21.23 42.20
CA VAL A 795 -7.94 20.19 43.02
C VAL A 795 -9.34 19.87 42.51
N ALA A 796 -10.13 20.89 42.19
CA ALA A 796 -11.47 20.75 41.62
C ALA A 796 -11.43 20.02 40.27
N GLU A 797 -10.49 20.36 39.38
CA GLU A 797 -10.34 19.68 38.10
C GLU A 797 -9.94 18.21 38.29
N LEU A 798 -9.04 17.90 39.22
CA LEU A 798 -8.65 16.51 39.53
C LEU A 798 -9.82 15.69 40.09
N GLU A 799 -10.68 16.30 40.89
CA GLU A 799 -11.90 15.67 41.41
C GLU A 799 -12.92 15.43 40.30
N GLN A 800 -13.12 16.40 39.42
CA GLN A 800 -13.96 16.24 38.24
C GLN A 800 -13.44 15.11 37.34
N ILE A 801 -12.13 15.02 37.10
CA ILE A 801 -11.51 13.93 36.35
C ILE A 801 -11.72 12.58 37.05
N ALA A 802 -11.63 12.53 38.38
CA ALA A 802 -11.86 11.32 39.18
C ALA A 802 -13.33 10.88 39.12
N ASP A 803 -14.26 11.81 39.25
CA ASP A 803 -15.70 11.55 39.14
C ASP A 803 -16.05 11.00 37.75
N LEU A 804 -15.59 11.66 36.68
CA LEU A 804 -15.77 11.21 35.29
C LEU A 804 -15.25 9.79 35.05
N LYS A 805 -14.14 9.40 35.70
CA LYS A 805 -13.59 8.03 35.61
C LYS A 805 -14.39 7.00 36.39
N SER A 806 -15.12 7.43 37.41
CA SER A 806 -15.95 6.58 38.27
C SER A 806 -17.34 6.31 37.68
N GLN A 807 -17.82 7.18 36.78
CA GLN A 807 -19.11 7.03 36.14
C GLN A 807 -19.20 5.75 35.29
N PRO A 808 -20.33 5.02 35.36
CA PRO A 808 -20.53 3.81 34.57
C PRO A 808 -20.52 4.14 33.08
N LYS A 809 -19.72 3.40 32.30
CA LYS A 809 -19.66 3.59 30.86
C LYS A 809 -20.98 3.13 30.21
N PRO A 810 -21.53 3.89 29.26
CA PRO A 810 -22.75 3.49 28.55
C PRO A 810 -22.55 2.16 27.82
N LYS A 811 -23.63 1.39 27.69
CA LYS A 811 -23.63 0.12 26.96
C LYS A 811 -23.46 0.42 25.47
N THR A 812 -22.56 -0.28 24.79
CA THR A 812 -22.28 -0.07 23.35
C THR A 812 -22.33 -1.38 22.58
N ALA A 813 -22.70 -1.29 21.29
CA ALA A 813 -22.65 -2.38 20.32
C ALA A 813 -22.20 -1.85 18.94
N SER A 814 -21.32 -2.59 18.26
CA SER A 814 -20.83 -2.20 16.92
C SER A 814 -21.91 -2.45 15.86
N LEU A 815 -21.96 -1.63 14.82
CA LEU A 815 -22.79 -1.91 13.65
C LEU A 815 -22.24 -3.13 12.89
N LEU A 816 -23.15 -3.90 12.29
CA LEU A 816 -22.79 -4.96 11.34
C LEU A 816 -22.28 -4.34 10.02
N GLN A 817 -21.49 -5.07 9.24
CA GLN A 817 -20.95 -4.59 7.95
C GLN A 817 -22.02 -4.13 6.95
N THR A 818 -23.26 -4.63 7.07
CA THR A 818 -24.40 -4.27 6.22
C THR A 818 -25.16 -3.04 6.70
N MET A 819 -24.88 -2.55 7.91
CA MET A 819 -25.54 -1.40 8.52
C MET A 819 -24.69 -0.13 8.35
N THR A 820 -25.35 1.01 8.11
CA THR A 820 -24.68 2.31 7.98
C THR A 820 -25.32 3.32 8.92
N LEU A 821 -24.56 4.36 9.29
CA LEU A 821 -25.03 5.41 10.19
C LEU A 821 -26.24 6.17 9.61
N GLU A 822 -26.35 6.25 8.29
CA GLU A 822 -27.45 6.94 7.60
C GLU A 822 -28.76 6.13 7.57
N ARG A 823 -28.67 4.80 7.75
CA ARG A 823 -29.81 3.87 7.60
C ARG A 823 -30.26 3.22 8.90
N ILE A 824 -29.43 3.26 9.94
CA ILE A 824 -29.75 2.62 11.22
C ILE A 824 -30.95 3.27 11.91
N THR A 825 -31.89 2.46 12.38
CA THR A 825 -33.05 2.93 13.14
C THR A 825 -32.88 2.71 14.65
N LEU A 826 -33.72 3.37 15.46
CA LEU A 826 -33.79 3.12 16.90
C LEU A 826 -34.01 1.64 17.22
N GLN A 827 -34.87 0.96 16.46
CA GLN A 827 -35.20 -0.45 16.68
C GLN A 827 -33.97 -1.34 16.45
N ASP A 828 -33.24 -1.13 15.35
CA ASP A 828 -32.02 -1.88 15.03
C ASP A 828 -30.95 -1.67 16.12
N ALA A 829 -30.82 -0.43 16.61
CA ALA A 829 -29.88 -0.07 17.66
C ALA A 829 -30.19 -0.77 18.99
N LEU A 830 -31.47 -0.81 19.39
CA LEU A 830 -31.90 -1.51 20.59
C LEU A 830 -31.67 -3.03 20.49
N GLU A 831 -31.91 -3.62 19.33
CA GLU A 831 -31.63 -5.04 19.09
C GLU A 831 -30.13 -5.33 19.22
N LEU A 832 -29.27 -4.53 18.58
CA LEU A 832 -27.80 -4.63 18.73
C LEU A 832 -27.34 -4.48 20.18
N LEU A 833 -27.92 -3.52 20.91
CA LEU A 833 -27.62 -3.29 22.32
C LEU A 833 -28.15 -4.42 23.22
N SER A 834 -29.13 -5.20 22.78
CA SER A 834 -29.65 -6.35 23.53
C SER A 834 -28.76 -7.60 23.41
N LEU A 835 -27.93 -7.68 22.37
CA LEU A 835 -27.08 -8.83 22.12
C LEU A 835 -26.09 -9.06 23.28
N PRO A 836 -25.89 -10.32 23.71
CA PRO A 836 -24.92 -10.64 24.75
C PRO A 836 -23.50 -10.40 24.23
N ARG A 837 -22.63 -9.82 25.08
CA ARG A 837 -21.22 -9.60 24.74
C ARG A 837 -20.41 -10.89 24.66
N THR A 838 -20.83 -11.90 25.42
CA THR A 838 -20.23 -13.23 25.46
C THR A 838 -21.30 -14.22 25.00
N VAL A 839 -20.98 -15.04 24.00
CA VAL A 839 -21.89 -16.09 23.48
C VAL A 839 -21.59 -17.48 24.07
N GLY A 840 -20.53 -17.59 24.88
CA GLY A 840 -20.09 -18.83 25.51
C GLY A 840 -18.65 -19.15 25.14
N VAL A 841 -18.05 -20.10 25.85
CA VAL A 841 -16.66 -20.52 25.63
C VAL A 841 -16.58 -21.44 24.42
N ASP A 842 -15.63 -21.20 23.51
CA ASP A 842 -15.37 -22.07 22.36
C ASP A 842 -15.01 -23.49 22.85
N PRO A 843 -15.77 -24.53 22.45
CA PRO A 843 -15.54 -25.89 22.92
C PRO A 843 -14.25 -26.53 22.38
N ALA A 844 -13.58 -25.95 21.38
CA ALA A 844 -12.36 -26.46 20.79
C ALA A 844 -11.09 -25.98 21.51
N ASP A 845 -11.04 -24.73 21.97
CA ASP A 845 -9.85 -24.15 22.60
C ASP A 845 -10.09 -23.54 23.99
N GLY A 846 -11.34 -23.47 24.45
CA GLY A 846 -11.68 -23.00 25.79
C GLY A 846 -11.57 -21.49 25.96
N VAL A 847 -11.51 -20.72 24.86
CA VAL A 847 -11.47 -19.26 24.87
C VAL A 847 -12.89 -18.69 24.85
N GLU A 848 -13.14 -17.65 25.66
CA GLU A 848 -14.45 -16.99 25.83
C GLU A 848 -14.90 -16.14 24.63
#